data_AF-A0A0F9H2E8-F1
#
_entry.id   AF-A0A0F9H2E8-F1
#
_cell.length_a   1.000
_cell.length_b   1.000
_cell.length_c   1.000
_cell.angle_alpha   90.00
_cell.angle_beta   90.00
_cell.angle_gamma   90.00
#
_symmetry.space_group_name_H-M   'P 1'
#
loop_
_entity.id
_entity.type
_entity.pdbx_description
1 polymer ?
#
loop_
_entity_poly.entity_id
_entity_poly.type
_entity_poly.pdbx_seq_one_letter_code
_entity_poly.pdbx_strand_id
1 'polypeptide(L)'
;AFDGDGAFFSRHLAEASGNFPEMMFALAVLDLPFTAAKHESGFKGAQFTLTAGSPMAVVHQQIASVAPAAEKASILVSQNFFRRGDRYRHVNNEKLDKFVSEEFLTHVVYGCHVVLTNPTSARQKLDVLLQVPRGAIPVLNGKFTRSVHVVLDSYRTTTLEYYFYFPAAGKYAHYPVSVARNEKHLASAPAVTLNVVEKLTRIDRASWDYISQHGTGEQVIDFLKANNINRIKLPRIAFRMRDKAYFRQATDLLAGRHVYDHTLWSYGIYHNVLPAAREYLQHANSFVAQCGSYIDTKLLTVDPVVRKTYQHMEYSPLVNARSHRLGKRRRIVNARLFGQYHRLMNVLACRGKLDDHDLMAVTYYMLLQERVEEAMGFFKRVDPAKLPTRLQHDYFSAYVDFYTTADQKVARAMADKYKDYPVDRWRKAFANVSAQLDELAGKAAKIVDKEDRAQQQAKLAASEPSFELKVESKKVTVDYQNLTEGTVNYYLMDIELLFSRNPFVKQYAGQFAYIRPNATAVVKLPANKRSITFDLPKRFGSANVMVEIVAGGVKKSQAYYANSLAVQVIENYGQLRITHADSGQPLATVYAKVYARMRDGRVKFYKDGYTDLRGRFDYTSLNTNELDFVGRFSILILSDTDGATVREAAAPKR
;
A
#
# COMPACT_ATOMS: atom_id res chain seq x y z
N ALA A 1 58.36 36.62 2.05
CA ALA A 1 58.15 35.32 2.71
C ALA A 1 58.15 35.58 4.21
N PHE A 2 57.30 34.90 4.98
CA PHE A 2 57.39 34.94 6.44
C PHE A 2 58.63 34.13 6.85
N ASP A 3 59.47 34.71 7.68
CA ASP A 3 60.76 34.17 8.13
C ASP A 3 60.65 33.31 9.38
N GLY A 4 59.45 33.23 9.98
CA GLY A 4 59.18 32.42 11.18
C GLY A 4 59.38 33.17 12.49
N ASP A 5 59.88 34.41 12.44
CA ASP A 5 60.10 35.23 13.63
C ASP A 5 58.95 36.26 13.81
N GLY A 6 58.19 36.09 14.89
CA GLY A 6 57.08 36.98 15.25
C GLY A 6 55.69 36.48 14.83
N ALA A 7 54.68 37.34 14.93
CA ALA A 7 53.30 37.01 14.62
C ALA A 7 53.03 37.03 13.10
N PHE A 8 52.38 36.00 12.58
CA PHE A 8 52.00 35.88 11.19
C PHE A 8 50.63 36.52 10.90
N PHE A 9 50.65 37.51 10.01
CA PHE A 9 49.44 38.13 9.45
C PHE A 9 49.51 38.18 7.93
N SER A 10 48.36 38.14 7.27
CA SER A 10 48.28 38.22 5.81
C SER A 10 47.28 39.27 5.35
N ARG A 11 47.74 40.18 4.49
CA ARG A 11 46.89 41.10 3.72
C ARG A 11 45.99 40.38 2.69
N HIS A 12 46.28 39.10 2.42
CA HIS A 12 45.58 38.26 1.45
C HIS A 12 44.48 37.38 2.10
N LEU A 13 44.14 37.61 3.38
CA LEU A 13 43.09 36.87 4.09
C LEU A 13 41.77 36.80 3.30
N ALA A 14 41.42 37.86 2.57
CA ALA A 14 40.19 37.93 1.79
C ALA A 14 40.19 37.05 0.52
N GLU A 15 41.34 36.52 0.08
CA GLU A 15 41.41 35.63 -1.08
C GLU A 15 40.85 34.23 -0.76
N ALA A 16 40.95 33.82 0.50
CA ALA A 16 40.50 32.52 1.01
C ALA A 16 39.02 32.54 1.44
N SER A 17 38.13 33.06 0.59
CA SER A 17 36.72 33.34 0.92
C SER A 17 35.70 32.54 0.11
N GLY A 18 36.11 31.47 -0.58
CA GLY A 18 35.25 30.70 -1.47
C GLY A 18 34.26 29.78 -0.73
N ASN A 19 34.62 29.30 0.46
CA ASN A 19 33.75 28.48 1.31
C ASN A 19 34.18 28.54 2.80
N PHE A 20 33.32 28.02 3.68
CA PHE A 20 33.57 28.04 5.13
C PHE A 20 34.86 27.32 5.56
N PRO A 21 35.17 26.09 5.10
CA PRO A 21 36.46 25.44 5.42
C PRO A 21 37.68 26.28 5.04
N GLU A 22 37.68 26.86 3.85
CA GLU A 22 38.76 27.71 3.34
C GLU A 22 38.97 28.94 4.25
N MET A 23 37.88 29.61 4.63
CA MET A 23 37.92 30.74 5.56
C MET A 23 38.47 30.32 6.93
N MET A 24 38.04 29.16 7.44
CA MET A 24 38.50 28.67 8.74
C MET A 24 39.99 28.28 8.73
N PHE A 25 40.48 27.67 7.65
CA PHE A 25 41.91 27.39 7.49
C PHE A 25 42.73 28.67 7.41
N ALA A 26 42.28 29.66 6.64
CA ALA A 26 42.96 30.94 6.56
C ALA A 26 42.99 31.67 7.91
N LEU A 27 41.91 31.61 8.70
CA LEU A 27 41.87 32.18 10.04
C LEU A 27 42.75 31.41 11.03
N ALA A 28 42.82 30.07 10.93
CA ALA A 28 43.57 29.24 11.85
C ALA A 28 45.09 29.41 11.76
N VAL A 29 45.60 29.89 10.63
CA VAL A 29 47.04 30.12 10.44
C VAL A 29 47.47 31.55 10.76
N LEU A 30 46.53 32.46 11.03
CA LEU A 30 46.83 33.84 11.41
C LEU A 30 46.93 33.97 12.92
N ASP A 31 47.89 34.74 13.40
CA ASP A 31 48.06 35.06 14.83
C ASP A 31 47.07 36.13 15.32
N LEU A 32 45.82 36.07 14.83
CA LEU A 32 44.71 36.87 15.32
C LEU A 32 44.23 36.28 16.66
N PRO A 33 44.05 37.10 17.71
CA PRO A 33 43.67 36.58 19.01
C PRO A 33 42.23 36.04 18.99
N PHE A 34 42.01 34.89 19.62
CA PHE A 34 40.65 34.35 19.85
C PHE A 34 39.77 35.28 20.69
N THR A 35 40.38 36.07 21.59
CA THR A 35 39.69 37.09 22.41
C THR A 35 40.33 38.45 22.15
N ALA A 36 39.58 39.37 21.55
CA ALA A 36 40.06 40.71 21.26
C ALA A 36 40.26 41.54 22.54
N ALA A 37 41.31 42.35 22.58
CA ALA A 37 41.45 43.39 23.60
C ALA A 37 40.49 44.56 23.29
N LYS A 38 40.30 45.46 24.26
CA LYS A 38 39.45 46.64 24.08
C LYS A 38 40.03 47.54 22.98
N HIS A 39 39.27 47.79 21.92
CA HIS A 39 39.59 48.77 20.89
C HIS A 39 38.91 50.11 21.20
N GLU A 40 39.54 51.21 20.83
CA GLU A 40 38.96 52.55 20.93
C GLU A 40 38.55 53.03 19.55
N SER A 41 37.31 53.50 19.39
CA SER A 41 36.86 54.07 18.12
C SER A 41 36.08 55.36 18.30
N GLY A 42 36.13 56.23 17.31
CA GLY A 42 35.47 57.52 17.32
C GLY A 42 35.18 58.06 15.93
N PHE A 43 34.15 58.90 15.84
CA PHE A 43 33.78 59.60 14.61
C PHE A 43 33.94 61.10 14.78
N LYS A 44 34.55 61.75 13.79
CA LYS A 44 34.59 63.20 13.64
C LYS A 44 34.07 63.55 12.24
N GLY A 45 32.77 63.86 12.14
CA GLY A 45 32.11 63.98 10.84
C GLY A 45 32.14 62.65 10.08
N ALA A 46 32.69 62.65 8.86
CA ALA A 46 32.86 61.45 8.03
C ALA A 46 34.15 60.66 8.33
N GLN A 47 35.03 61.16 9.20
CA GLN A 47 36.27 60.48 9.56
C GLN A 47 36.03 59.49 10.70
N PHE A 48 36.38 58.22 10.45
CA PHE A 48 36.43 57.17 11.46
C PHE A 48 37.88 56.99 11.93
N THR A 49 38.09 56.97 13.25
CA THR A 49 39.39 56.66 13.86
C THR A 49 39.24 55.40 14.70
N LEU A 50 40.18 54.46 14.56
CA LEU A 50 40.22 53.19 15.31
C LEU A 50 41.64 52.97 15.84
N THR A 51 41.75 52.87 17.16
CA THR A 51 42.98 52.46 17.85
C THR A 51 42.82 51.00 18.28
N ALA A 52 43.61 50.12 17.66
CA ALA A 52 43.53 48.69 17.90
C ALA A 52 44.28 48.30 19.20
N GLY A 53 43.55 47.88 20.24
CA GLY A 53 44.14 47.29 21.45
C GLY A 53 44.73 45.87 21.29
N SER A 54 44.46 45.19 20.17
CA SER A 54 45.06 43.89 19.80
C SER A 54 45.06 43.74 18.27
N PRO A 55 45.84 42.81 17.69
CA PRO A 55 45.81 42.55 16.25
C PRO A 55 44.39 42.26 15.74
N MET A 56 44.05 42.78 14.57
CA MET A 56 42.73 42.64 13.96
C MET A 56 42.83 42.66 12.43
N ALA A 57 41.82 42.08 11.77
CA ALA A 57 41.60 42.27 10.34
C ALA A 57 40.66 43.46 10.12
N VAL A 58 41.11 44.47 9.36
CA VAL A 58 40.29 45.62 8.96
C VAL A 58 39.94 45.50 7.49
N VAL A 59 38.63 45.43 7.20
CA VAL A 59 38.12 45.50 5.84
C VAL A 59 37.42 46.83 5.65
N HIS A 60 37.92 47.64 4.73
CA HIS A 60 37.37 48.94 4.38
C HIS A 60 36.81 48.90 2.95
N GLN A 61 35.56 49.31 2.80
CA GLN A 61 34.93 49.53 1.50
C GLN A 61 34.67 51.03 1.33
N GLN A 62 35.19 51.61 0.25
CA GLN A 62 34.93 53.01 -0.14
C GLN A 62 34.28 53.09 -1.52
N ILE A 63 33.52 54.16 -1.73
CA ILE A 63 33.09 54.60 -3.06
C ILE A 63 34.13 55.63 -3.51
N ALA A 64 34.99 55.25 -4.45
CA ALA A 64 36.00 56.15 -5.02
C ALA A 64 35.49 56.81 -6.30
N SER A 65 35.98 58.02 -6.60
CA SER A 65 35.75 58.64 -7.90
C SER A 65 36.60 57.93 -8.96
N VAL A 66 36.00 57.62 -10.10
CA VAL A 66 36.63 56.90 -11.20
C VAL A 66 36.59 57.74 -12.46
N ALA A 67 37.68 57.74 -13.23
CA ALA A 67 37.71 58.42 -14.51
C ALA A 67 36.82 57.69 -15.55
N PRO A 68 36.18 58.41 -16.48
CA PRO A 68 35.53 57.80 -17.63
C PRO A 68 36.52 56.94 -18.43
N ALA A 69 36.08 55.78 -18.90
CA ALA A 69 36.86 55.01 -19.86
C ALA A 69 36.97 55.76 -21.20
N ALA A 70 38.13 55.67 -21.84
CA ALA A 70 38.38 56.28 -23.15
C ALA A 70 37.61 55.56 -24.28
N GLU A 71 37.21 54.31 -24.07
CA GLU A 71 36.42 53.51 -25.02
C GLU A 71 34.92 53.84 -24.88
N LYS A 72 34.20 53.99 -25.99
CA LYS A 72 32.74 54.14 -25.99
C LYS A 72 32.10 52.91 -25.32
N ALA A 73 31.09 53.14 -24.47
CA ALA A 73 30.40 52.13 -23.68
C ALA A 73 30.01 50.89 -24.51
N SER A 74 30.66 49.76 -24.25
CA SER A 74 30.36 48.47 -24.89
C SER A 74 29.24 47.69 -24.20
N ILE A 75 28.58 48.29 -23.20
CA ILE A 75 27.53 47.68 -22.37
C ILE A 75 26.32 48.61 -22.34
N LEU A 76 25.14 48.05 -22.57
CA LEU A 76 23.86 48.73 -22.41
C LEU A 76 23.34 48.51 -20.99
N VAL A 77 22.90 49.59 -20.35
CA VAL A 77 22.40 49.57 -18.97
C VAL A 77 21.00 50.19 -18.95
N SER A 78 20.02 49.46 -18.44
CA SER A 78 18.68 50.01 -18.19
C SER A 78 18.29 49.81 -16.73
N GLN A 79 17.46 50.72 -16.23
CA GLN A 79 17.02 50.75 -14.85
C GLN A 79 15.56 51.16 -14.79
N ASN A 80 14.70 50.30 -14.28
CA ASN A 80 13.27 50.54 -14.19
C ASN A 80 12.74 50.20 -12.79
N PHE A 81 11.77 50.96 -12.28
CA PHE A 81 11.19 50.71 -10.96
C PHE A 81 9.83 50.05 -11.09
N PHE A 82 9.47 49.19 -10.14
CA PHE A 82 8.16 48.53 -10.10
C PHE A 82 7.67 48.41 -8.66
N ARG A 83 6.35 48.36 -8.46
CA ARG A 83 5.77 48.06 -7.15
C ARG A 83 5.85 46.55 -6.91
N ARG A 84 6.47 46.11 -5.82
CA ARG A 84 6.70 44.67 -5.58
C ARG A 84 5.40 43.85 -5.51
N GLY A 85 4.35 44.42 -4.92
CA GLY A 85 3.04 43.78 -4.81
C GLY A 85 2.17 43.84 -6.08
N ASP A 86 2.62 44.56 -7.12
CA ASP A 86 1.86 44.81 -8.36
C ASP A 86 2.84 44.97 -9.54
N ARG A 87 3.67 43.94 -9.75
CA ARG A 87 4.79 43.99 -10.71
C ARG A 87 4.34 43.88 -12.16
N TYR A 88 3.22 43.22 -12.44
CA TYR A 88 2.86 42.84 -13.79
C TYR A 88 1.48 43.37 -14.17
N ARG A 89 1.34 43.77 -15.43
CA ARG A 89 0.06 44.01 -16.08
C ARG A 89 -0.13 43.03 -17.21
N HIS A 90 -1.39 42.85 -17.62
CA HIS A 90 -1.73 41.99 -18.74
C HIS A 90 -2.44 42.77 -19.83
N VAL A 91 -1.99 42.58 -21.07
CA VAL A 91 -2.58 43.15 -22.28
C VAL A 91 -2.66 42.01 -23.29
N ASN A 92 -3.83 41.73 -23.84
CA ASN A 92 -4.06 40.62 -24.79
C ASN A 92 -3.53 39.26 -24.29
N ASN A 93 -3.71 38.99 -22.99
CA ASN A 93 -3.21 37.79 -22.30
C ASN A 93 -1.67 37.65 -22.22
N GLU A 94 -0.91 38.62 -22.71
CA GLU A 94 0.54 38.69 -22.50
C GLU A 94 0.86 39.32 -21.14
N LYS A 95 1.97 38.90 -20.55
CA LYS A 95 2.43 39.39 -19.24
C LYS A 95 3.53 40.43 -19.46
N LEU A 96 3.30 41.66 -19.01
CA LEU A 96 4.22 42.77 -19.16
C LEU A 96 4.59 43.34 -17.79
N ASP A 97 5.84 43.79 -17.61
CA ASP A 97 6.21 44.55 -16.41
C ASP A 97 5.42 45.86 -16.33
N LYS A 98 4.96 46.17 -15.12
CA LYS A 98 4.26 47.39 -14.75
C LYS A 98 5.26 48.30 -14.04
N PHE A 99 6.05 49.00 -14.84
CA PHE A 99 7.00 49.96 -14.32
C PHE A 99 6.31 51.23 -13.80
N VAL A 100 6.93 51.83 -12.79
CA VAL A 100 6.50 53.05 -12.12
C VAL A 100 7.50 54.15 -12.48
N SER A 101 7.01 55.19 -13.16
CA SER A 101 7.82 56.32 -13.62
C SER A 101 7.38 57.68 -13.06
N GLU A 102 6.12 57.80 -12.61
CA GLU A 102 5.55 59.06 -12.14
C GLU A 102 5.64 59.19 -10.62
N GLU A 103 4.75 58.54 -9.88
CA GLU A 103 4.60 58.69 -8.43
C GLU A 103 4.86 57.38 -7.67
N PHE A 104 5.50 57.53 -6.51
CA PHE A 104 5.79 56.47 -5.57
C PHE A 104 5.01 56.72 -4.27
N LEU A 105 4.56 55.67 -3.61
CA LEU A 105 3.85 55.75 -2.34
C LEU A 105 4.79 55.57 -1.15
N THR A 106 4.53 56.31 -0.08
CA THR A 106 5.15 56.02 1.23
C THR A 106 4.71 54.64 1.73
N HIS A 107 5.57 53.98 2.52
CA HIS A 107 5.30 52.69 3.16
C HIS A 107 4.96 51.53 2.19
N VAL A 108 5.25 51.68 0.90
CA VAL A 108 5.08 50.65 -0.12
C VAL A 108 6.45 50.16 -0.58
N VAL A 109 6.60 48.84 -0.69
CA VAL A 109 7.84 48.22 -1.18
C VAL A 109 7.91 48.32 -2.70
N TYR A 110 8.98 48.94 -3.20
CA TYR A 110 9.37 49.01 -4.59
C TYR A 110 10.59 48.14 -4.86
N GLY A 111 10.72 47.70 -6.10
CA GLY A 111 11.92 47.07 -6.64
C GLY A 111 12.50 47.92 -7.76
N CYS A 112 13.82 47.89 -7.88
CA CYS A 112 14.52 48.39 -9.06
C CYS A 112 15.01 47.19 -9.88
N HIS A 113 14.63 47.15 -11.15
CA HIS A 113 15.05 46.17 -12.14
C HIS A 113 16.16 46.77 -13.00
N VAL A 114 17.38 46.29 -12.79
CA VAL A 114 18.56 46.69 -13.55
C VAL A 114 18.84 45.62 -14.59
N VAL A 115 18.99 46.01 -15.84
CA VAL A 115 19.34 45.12 -16.96
C VAL A 115 20.67 45.55 -17.55
N LEU A 116 21.61 44.61 -17.64
CA LEU A 116 22.91 44.79 -18.24
C LEU A 116 23.00 43.91 -19.47
N THR A 117 23.27 44.51 -20.64
CA THR A 117 23.42 43.77 -21.91
C THR A 117 24.79 44.04 -22.49
N ASN A 118 25.50 42.96 -22.85
CA ASN A 118 26.72 42.99 -23.63
C ASN A 118 26.37 42.73 -25.10
N PRO A 119 26.22 43.76 -25.95
CA PRO A 119 25.99 43.60 -27.38
C PRO A 119 27.25 43.19 -28.17
N THR A 120 28.39 42.96 -27.53
CA THR A 120 29.67 42.66 -28.21
C THR A 120 30.03 41.18 -28.19
N SER A 121 30.98 40.79 -29.03
CA SER A 121 31.56 39.44 -29.08
C SER A 121 32.59 39.16 -27.97
N ALA A 122 33.03 40.18 -27.22
CA ALA A 122 34.03 40.04 -26.18
C ALA A 122 33.38 39.84 -24.81
N ARG A 123 33.90 38.88 -24.04
CA ARG A 123 33.52 38.64 -22.63
C ARG A 123 33.92 39.85 -21.77
N GLN A 124 33.00 40.31 -20.94
CA GLN A 124 33.19 41.50 -20.10
C GLN A 124 33.19 41.10 -18.61
N LYS A 125 34.20 41.55 -17.86
CA LYS A 125 34.22 41.48 -16.39
C LYS A 125 33.94 42.88 -15.86
N LEU A 126 32.86 43.04 -15.13
CA LEU A 126 32.27 44.33 -14.78
C LEU A 126 32.06 44.42 -13.27
N ASP A 127 32.23 45.61 -12.72
CA ASP A 127 31.81 45.94 -11.36
C ASP A 127 30.60 46.87 -11.43
N VAL A 128 29.50 46.45 -10.81
CA VAL A 128 28.21 47.13 -10.89
C VAL A 128 27.85 47.71 -9.53
N LEU A 129 27.82 49.04 -9.44
CA LEU A 129 27.42 49.76 -8.24
C LEU A 129 25.92 50.00 -8.26
N LEU A 130 25.24 49.40 -7.29
CA LEU A 130 23.81 49.55 -7.02
C LEU A 130 23.61 50.38 -5.75
N GLN A 131 22.65 51.29 -5.76
CA GLN A 131 22.29 52.07 -4.58
C GLN A 131 20.77 52.17 -4.46
N VAL A 132 20.23 52.12 -3.24
CA VAL A 132 18.82 52.52 -3.05
C VAL A 132 18.69 54.04 -3.22
N PRO A 133 17.52 54.56 -3.64
CA PRO A 133 17.31 56.01 -3.70
C PRO A 133 17.62 56.70 -2.36
N ARG A 134 18.08 57.94 -2.42
CA ARG A 134 18.34 58.72 -1.20
C ARG A 134 17.06 58.79 -0.36
N GLY A 135 17.16 58.63 0.95
CA GLY A 135 16.01 58.65 1.86
C GLY A 135 15.12 57.39 1.84
N ALA A 136 15.39 56.43 0.93
CA ALA A 136 14.75 55.12 0.97
C ALA A 136 15.46 54.18 1.94
N ILE A 137 14.71 53.22 2.49
CA ILE A 137 15.21 52.18 3.39
C ILE A 137 15.21 50.85 2.64
N PRO A 138 16.36 50.13 2.57
CA PRO A 138 16.42 48.82 1.93
C PRO A 138 15.63 47.78 2.73
N VAL A 139 15.02 46.83 2.02
CA VAL A 139 14.27 45.71 2.62
C VAL A 139 14.75 44.38 2.06
N LEU A 140 14.23 43.26 2.60
CA LEU A 140 14.60 41.90 2.17
C LEU A 140 16.10 41.62 2.29
N ASN A 141 16.69 42.01 3.42
CA ASN A 141 18.13 41.94 3.66
C ASN A 141 18.96 42.70 2.62
N GLY A 142 18.37 43.74 2.01
CA GLY A 142 19.04 44.64 1.09
C GLY A 142 20.05 45.56 1.78
N LYS A 143 21.00 46.07 1.01
CA LYS A 143 22.00 47.05 1.46
C LYS A 143 21.70 48.42 0.84
N PHE A 144 22.08 49.49 1.54
CA PHE A 144 21.97 50.85 0.98
C PHE A 144 22.79 51.02 -0.29
N THR A 145 24.01 50.49 -0.28
CA THR A 145 24.91 50.42 -1.43
C THR A 145 25.43 49.00 -1.56
N ARG A 146 25.51 48.49 -2.78
CA ARG A 146 25.99 47.14 -3.10
C ARG A 146 26.80 47.19 -4.38
N SER A 147 28.07 46.77 -4.32
CA SER A 147 28.86 46.47 -5.50
C SER A 147 28.69 45.00 -5.87
N VAL A 148 28.51 44.69 -7.14
CA VAL A 148 28.36 43.33 -7.66
C VAL A 148 29.36 43.13 -8.79
N HIS A 149 30.26 42.16 -8.63
CA HIS A 149 31.09 41.70 -9.74
C HIS A 149 30.24 40.82 -10.67
N VAL A 150 30.19 41.19 -11.95
CA VAL A 150 29.40 40.53 -12.98
C VAL A 150 30.33 40.14 -14.13
N VAL A 151 30.33 38.86 -14.47
CA VAL A 151 30.95 38.38 -15.70
C VAL A 151 29.86 38.17 -16.74
N LEU A 152 29.90 38.95 -17.82
CA LEU A 152 28.90 38.97 -18.88
C LEU A 152 29.52 38.49 -20.19
N ASP A 153 29.11 37.30 -20.65
CA ASP A 153 29.61 36.73 -21.89
C ASP A 153 29.11 37.50 -23.14
N SER A 154 29.61 37.12 -24.31
CA SER A 154 29.25 37.74 -25.59
C SER A 154 27.75 37.67 -25.87
N TYR A 155 27.15 38.76 -26.34
CA TYR A 155 25.72 38.84 -26.70
C TYR A 155 24.76 38.39 -25.58
N ARG A 156 25.15 38.58 -24.31
CA ARG A 156 24.34 38.18 -23.15
C ARG A 156 23.74 39.37 -22.41
N THR A 157 22.59 39.10 -21.79
CA THR A 157 21.90 39.99 -20.88
C THR A 157 21.79 39.34 -19.51
N THR A 158 21.99 40.12 -18.45
CA THR A 158 21.73 39.72 -17.08
C THR A 158 20.91 40.78 -16.35
N THR A 159 20.21 40.37 -15.30
CA THR A 159 19.36 41.25 -14.52
C THR A 159 19.76 41.22 -13.05
N LEU A 160 19.69 42.38 -12.41
CA LEU A 160 19.93 42.57 -10.98
C LEU A 160 18.73 43.30 -10.38
N GLU A 161 18.32 42.88 -9.19
CA GLU A 161 17.22 43.53 -8.47
C GLU A 161 17.61 43.88 -7.04
N TYR A 162 17.07 44.99 -6.56
CA TYR A 162 17.11 45.39 -5.16
C TYR A 162 15.79 46.07 -4.78
N TYR A 163 15.48 46.05 -3.48
CA TYR A 163 14.16 46.45 -2.97
C TYR A 163 14.28 47.45 -1.83
N PHE A 164 13.34 48.40 -1.80
CA PHE A 164 13.32 49.50 -0.83
C PHE A 164 11.89 50.03 -0.62
N TYR A 165 11.69 50.84 0.42
CA TYR A 165 10.50 51.67 0.59
C TYR A 165 10.89 53.08 1.02
N PHE A 166 9.98 54.03 0.89
CA PHE A 166 10.14 55.39 1.41
C PHE A 166 9.35 55.59 2.70
N PRO A 167 9.97 56.10 3.78
CA PRO A 167 9.28 56.38 5.04
C PRO A 167 8.48 57.70 5.02
N ALA A 168 8.79 58.64 4.11
CA ALA A 168 8.15 59.95 4.05
C ALA A 168 7.99 60.43 2.61
N ALA A 169 6.99 61.27 2.36
CA ALA A 169 6.77 61.91 1.07
C ALA A 169 7.87 62.94 0.76
N GLY A 170 8.13 63.20 -0.52
CA GLY A 170 9.17 64.12 -0.98
C GLY A 170 9.74 63.77 -2.34
N LYS A 171 10.68 64.60 -2.81
CA LYS A 171 11.44 64.35 -4.04
C LYS A 171 12.83 63.83 -3.69
N TYR A 172 13.12 62.61 -4.10
CA TYR A 172 14.36 61.93 -3.75
C TYR A 172 15.23 61.70 -4.97
N ALA A 173 16.42 62.29 -4.96
CA ALA A 173 17.42 62.01 -5.97
C ALA A 173 17.86 60.54 -5.86
N HIS A 174 18.00 59.88 -7.00
CA HIS A 174 18.49 58.51 -7.06
C HIS A 174 19.76 58.45 -7.90
N TYR A 175 20.83 57.97 -7.27
CA TYR A 175 22.09 57.71 -7.95
C TYR A 175 21.94 56.50 -8.88
N PRO A 176 22.12 56.66 -10.20
CA PRO A 176 21.86 55.59 -11.14
C PRO A 176 22.86 54.44 -10.96
N VAL A 177 22.42 53.23 -11.32
CA VAL A 177 23.35 52.11 -11.50
C VAL A 177 24.52 52.55 -12.38
N SER A 178 25.73 52.25 -11.90
CA SER A 178 26.98 52.60 -12.57
C SER A 178 27.83 51.36 -12.74
N VAL A 179 28.39 51.20 -13.94
CA VAL A 179 29.15 50.03 -14.37
C VAL A 179 30.58 50.47 -14.63
N ALA A 180 31.53 49.78 -14.04
CA ALA A 180 32.95 50.00 -14.21
C ALA A 180 33.68 48.72 -14.67
N ARG A 181 34.86 48.90 -15.25
CA ARG A 181 35.81 47.82 -15.60
C ARG A 181 37.23 48.34 -15.37
N ASN A 182 38.05 47.57 -14.68
CA ASN A 182 39.43 47.95 -14.35
C ASN A 182 39.50 49.37 -13.74
N GLU A 183 38.63 49.64 -12.76
CA GLU A 183 38.52 50.94 -12.06
C GLU A 183 38.21 52.15 -12.95
N LYS A 184 37.69 51.93 -14.17
CA LYS A 184 37.22 52.98 -15.07
C LYS A 184 35.72 52.87 -15.29
N HIS A 185 35.03 54.01 -15.26
CA HIS A 185 33.59 54.09 -15.52
C HIS A 185 33.28 53.78 -16.99
N LEU A 186 32.36 52.85 -17.25
CA LEU A 186 31.96 52.45 -18.60
C LEU A 186 30.59 52.99 -18.99
N ALA A 187 29.59 52.81 -18.12
CA ALA A 187 28.20 53.14 -18.42
C ALA A 187 27.40 53.37 -17.14
N SER A 188 26.36 54.20 -17.22
CA SER A 188 25.36 54.35 -16.17
C SER A 188 23.97 54.43 -16.77
N ALA A 189 22.95 54.08 -15.99
CA ALA A 189 21.58 54.47 -16.31
C ALA A 189 21.41 56.00 -16.18
N PRO A 190 20.36 56.60 -16.79
CA PRO A 190 20.03 58.00 -16.56
C PRO A 190 19.72 58.26 -15.08
N ALA A 191 20.18 59.40 -14.56
CA ALA A 191 19.82 59.85 -13.22
C ALA A 191 18.32 60.18 -13.16
N VAL A 192 17.66 59.82 -12.06
CA VAL A 192 16.22 60.07 -11.88
C VAL A 192 15.96 60.73 -10.53
N THR A 193 14.91 61.53 -10.46
CA THR A 193 14.34 62.00 -9.19
C THR A 193 13.00 61.32 -9.00
N LEU A 194 12.83 60.62 -7.88
CA LEU A 194 11.62 59.88 -7.56
C LEU A 194 10.67 60.78 -6.76
N ASN A 195 9.46 60.99 -7.29
CA ASN A 195 8.42 61.76 -6.62
C ASN A 195 7.60 60.84 -5.71
N VAL A 196 7.72 61.00 -4.40
CA VAL A 196 7.04 60.16 -3.40
C VAL A 196 5.92 60.95 -2.74
N VAL A 197 4.73 60.38 -2.71
CA VAL A 197 3.50 60.97 -2.19
C VAL A 197 2.84 60.03 -1.17
N GLU A 198 2.05 60.56 -0.25
CA GLU A 198 1.26 59.74 0.68
C GLU A 198 0.05 59.10 -0.01
N LYS A 199 -0.49 59.77 -1.04
CA LYS A 199 -1.62 59.32 -1.85
C LYS A 199 -1.37 59.66 -3.31
N LEU A 200 -1.57 58.68 -4.19
CA LEU A 200 -1.43 58.88 -5.65
C LEU A 200 -2.41 59.95 -6.14
N THR A 201 -1.93 60.85 -7.00
CA THR A 201 -2.76 61.86 -7.68
C THR A 201 -3.54 61.24 -8.85
N ARG A 202 -3.00 60.17 -9.45
CA ARG A 202 -3.64 59.40 -10.51
C ARG A 202 -3.98 58.00 -10.01
N ILE A 203 -5.28 57.74 -9.88
CA ILE A 203 -5.79 56.43 -9.49
C ILE A 203 -6.16 55.65 -10.75
N ASP A 204 -5.64 54.43 -10.87
CA ASP A 204 -6.01 53.50 -11.93
C ASP A 204 -7.44 52.99 -11.72
N ARG A 205 -8.41 53.72 -12.31
CA ARG A 205 -9.84 53.43 -12.20
C ARG A 205 -10.27 52.16 -12.94
N ALA A 206 -9.41 51.60 -13.79
CA ALA A 206 -9.67 50.36 -14.51
C ALA A 206 -9.19 49.12 -13.73
N SER A 207 -8.44 49.30 -12.64
CA SER A 207 -7.91 48.19 -11.84
C SER A 207 -9.00 47.45 -11.03
N TRP A 208 -8.80 46.16 -10.77
CA TRP A 208 -9.67 45.41 -9.86
C TRP A 208 -9.71 46.01 -8.44
N ASP A 209 -8.57 46.53 -7.97
CA ASP A 209 -8.46 47.22 -6.68
C ASP A 209 -9.44 48.38 -6.59
N TYR A 210 -9.54 49.18 -7.65
CA TYR A 210 -10.51 50.28 -7.71
C TYR A 210 -11.94 49.79 -7.92
N ILE A 211 -12.19 48.98 -8.95
CA ILE A 211 -13.53 48.55 -9.34
C ILE A 211 -14.21 47.77 -8.22
N SER A 212 -13.50 46.86 -7.54
CA SER A 212 -14.08 46.06 -6.44
C SER A 212 -14.57 46.92 -5.26
N GLN A 213 -13.85 47.97 -4.91
CA GLN A 213 -14.16 48.81 -3.75
C GLN A 213 -15.06 50.00 -4.08
N HIS A 214 -14.83 50.65 -5.22
CA HIS A 214 -15.46 51.93 -5.56
C HIS A 214 -16.41 51.86 -6.77
N GLY A 215 -16.38 50.76 -7.54
CA GLY A 215 -17.27 50.58 -8.68
C GLY A 215 -18.74 50.35 -8.27
N THR A 216 -19.66 50.57 -9.19
CA THR A 216 -21.06 50.12 -9.05
C THR A 216 -21.15 48.59 -9.16
N GLY A 217 -22.28 48.01 -8.74
CA GLY A 217 -22.49 46.56 -8.89
C GLY A 217 -22.35 46.10 -10.34
N GLU A 218 -22.93 46.86 -11.28
CA GLU A 218 -22.84 46.62 -12.73
C GLU A 218 -21.40 46.66 -13.24
N GLN A 219 -20.63 47.70 -12.86
CA GLN A 219 -19.21 47.81 -13.23
C GLN A 219 -18.37 46.62 -12.75
N VAL A 220 -18.65 46.10 -11.55
CA VAL A 220 -17.98 44.91 -11.04
C VAL A 220 -18.36 43.68 -11.87
N ILE A 221 -19.64 43.49 -12.19
CA ILE A 221 -20.11 42.35 -12.99
C ILE A 221 -19.50 42.39 -14.39
N ASP A 222 -19.47 43.55 -15.04
CA ASP A 222 -18.87 43.69 -16.37
C ASP A 222 -17.36 43.48 -16.35
N PHE A 223 -16.68 43.93 -15.29
CA PHE A 223 -15.28 43.59 -15.07
C PHE A 223 -15.09 42.06 -14.97
N LEU A 224 -15.92 41.37 -14.18
CA LEU A 224 -15.86 39.91 -14.03
C LEU A 224 -16.16 39.16 -15.34
N LYS A 225 -16.99 39.71 -16.24
CA LYS A 225 -17.22 39.15 -17.58
C LYS A 225 -15.99 39.34 -18.49
N ALA A 226 -15.43 40.54 -18.54
CA ALA A 226 -14.38 40.89 -19.48
C ALA A 226 -12.98 40.38 -19.10
N ASN A 227 -12.72 40.13 -17.81
CA ASN A 227 -11.38 39.85 -17.31
C ASN A 227 -11.18 38.39 -16.88
N ASN A 228 -9.90 38.01 -16.72
CA ASN A 228 -9.53 36.71 -16.18
C ASN A 228 -9.69 36.69 -14.65
N ILE A 229 -10.75 36.02 -14.20
CA ILE A 229 -11.15 35.97 -12.78
C ILE A 229 -10.10 35.26 -11.91
N ASN A 230 -9.35 34.31 -12.45
CA ASN A 230 -8.32 33.56 -11.71
C ASN A 230 -7.14 34.44 -11.25
N ARG A 231 -7.07 35.71 -11.70
CA ARG A 231 -5.99 36.66 -11.36
C ARG A 231 -6.40 37.69 -10.32
N ILE A 232 -7.66 37.69 -9.86
CA ILE A 232 -8.19 38.71 -8.96
C ILE A 232 -8.63 38.12 -7.63
N LYS A 233 -8.66 38.96 -6.60
CA LYS A 233 -9.11 38.59 -5.25
C LYS A 233 -10.62 38.82 -5.14
N LEU A 234 -11.42 37.79 -5.41
CA LEU A 234 -12.88 37.82 -5.32
C LEU A 234 -13.44 38.25 -3.94
N PRO A 235 -12.84 37.88 -2.78
CA PRO A 235 -13.39 38.27 -1.48
C PRO A 235 -13.48 39.80 -1.26
N ARG A 236 -12.79 40.61 -2.07
CA ARG A 236 -12.90 42.07 -2.03
C ARG A 236 -14.29 42.60 -2.31
N ILE A 237 -15.17 41.83 -2.96
CA ILE A 237 -16.56 42.22 -3.20
C ILE A 237 -17.54 41.58 -2.20
N ALA A 238 -17.06 40.85 -1.19
CA ALA A 238 -17.90 40.13 -0.24
C ALA A 238 -18.93 41.04 0.45
N PHE A 239 -18.56 42.28 0.78
CA PHE A 239 -19.48 43.24 1.40
C PHE A 239 -20.73 43.52 0.55
N ARG A 240 -20.63 43.41 -0.79
CA ARG A 240 -21.74 43.60 -1.74
C ARG A 240 -22.68 42.40 -1.77
N MET A 241 -22.19 41.21 -1.41
CA MET A 241 -22.99 39.98 -1.37
C MET A 241 -24.08 40.01 -0.29
N ARG A 242 -24.14 41.03 0.56
CA ARG A 242 -25.27 41.27 1.48
C ARG A 242 -26.57 41.60 0.74
N ASP A 243 -26.50 42.12 -0.47
CA ASP A 243 -27.67 42.26 -1.34
C ASP A 243 -27.97 40.95 -2.05
N LYS A 244 -29.22 40.48 -1.98
CA LYS A 244 -29.61 39.15 -2.47
C LYS A 244 -29.61 39.06 -4.00
N ALA A 245 -29.99 40.14 -4.68
CA ALA A 245 -30.04 40.17 -6.14
C ALA A 245 -28.63 40.15 -6.73
N TYR A 246 -27.75 41.01 -6.19
CA TYR A 246 -26.34 41.04 -6.55
C TYR A 246 -25.64 39.72 -6.23
N PHE A 247 -25.90 39.13 -5.05
CA PHE A 247 -25.37 37.82 -4.68
C PHE A 247 -25.65 36.78 -5.75
N ARG A 248 -26.93 36.62 -6.15
CA ARG A 248 -27.33 35.65 -7.19
C ARG A 248 -26.64 35.94 -8.51
N GLN A 249 -26.68 37.20 -8.97
CA GLN A 249 -26.07 37.60 -10.23
C GLN A 249 -24.56 37.29 -10.26
N ALA A 250 -23.84 37.57 -9.18
CA ALA A 250 -22.42 37.31 -9.07
C ALA A 250 -22.13 35.80 -9.00
N THR A 251 -22.82 35.04 -8.16
CA THR A 251 -22.59 33.58 -8.04
C THR A 251 -22.96 32.84 -9.31
N ASP A 252 -24.04 33.23 -9.99
CA ASP A 252 -24.46 32.59 -11.24
C ASP A 252 -23.44 32.85 -12.37
N LEU A 253 -22.91 34.08 -12.47
CA LEU A 253 -21.84 34.41 -13.40
C LEU A 253 -20.57 33.59 -13.12
N LEU A 254 -20.15 33.53 -11.85
CA LEU A 254 -18.95 32.81 -11.45
C LEU A 254 -19.11 31.29 -11.65
N ALA A 255 -20.26 30.72 -11.28
CA ALA A 255 -20.58 29.32 -11.49
C ALA A 255 -20.61 28.96 -12.99
N GLY A 256 -21.22 29.81 -13.83
CA GLY A 256 -21.21 29.64 -15.29
C GLY A 256 -19.81 29.72 -15.91
N ARG A 257 -18.84 30.30 -15.19
CA ARG A 257 -17.41 30.31 -15.56
C ARG A 257 -16.59 29.27 -14.81
N HIS A 258 -17.23 28.34 -14.09
CA HIS A 258 -16.58 27.31 -13.27
C HIS A 258 -15.63 27.87 -12.20
N VAL A 259 -15.95 29.05 -11.64
CA VAL A 259 -15.19 29.68 -10.57
C VAL A 259 -15.99 29.63 -9.26
N TYR A 260 -15.35 29.14 -8.21
CA TYR A 260 -15.90 29.08 -6.85
C TYR A 260 -15.05 29.95 -5.91
N ASP A 261 -15.69 30.73 -5.04
CA ASP A 261 -15.04 31.43 -3.93
C ASP A 261 -15.76 31.13 -2.61
N HIS A 262 -15.02 30.61 -1.63
CA HIS A 262 -15.60 30.14 -0.38
C HIS A 262 -16.32 31.24 0.41
N THR A 263 -15.79 32.45 0.42
CA THR A 263 -16.38 33.60 1.14
C THR A 263 -17.61 34.11 0.41
N LEU A 264 -17.61 34.19 -0.91
CA LEU A 264 -18.79 34.65 -1.64
C LEU A 264 -19.95 33.64 -1.50
N TRP A 265 -19.67 32.33 -1.58
CA TRP A 265 -20.70 31.30 -1.45
C TRP A 265 -21.26 31.15 -0.04
N SER A 266 -20.54 31.58 1.00
CA SER A 266 -21.07 31.54 2.39
C SER A 266 -22.33 32.38 2.56
N TYR A 267 -22.52 33.41 1.73
CA TYR A 267 -23.75 34.21 1.69
C TYR A 267 -24.97 33.42 1.21
N GLY A 268 -24.80 32.22 0.64
CA GLY A 268 -25.88 31.29 0.37
C GLY A 268 -26.63 30.89 1.65
N ILE A 269 -25.93 30.77 2.78
CA ILE A 269 -26.54 30.56 4.10
C ILE A 269 -27.32 31.81 4.52
N TYR A 270 -26.67 32.98 4.45
CA TYR A 270 -27.26 34.27 4.84
C TYR A 270 -28.58 34.56 4.11
N HIS A 271 -28.63 34.28 2.80
CA HIS A 271 -29.82 34.54 1.96
C HIS A 271 -30.84 33.41 1.92
N ASN A 272 -30.56 32.29 2.59
CA ASN A 272 -31.32 31.04 2.51
C ASN A 272 -31.50 30.57 1.05
N VAL A 273 -30.40 30.52 0.29
CA VAL A 273 -30.36 30.05 -1.10
C VAL A 273 -29.77 28.64 -1.12
N LEU A 274 -30.64 27.64 -1.16
CA LEU A 274 -30.29 26.24 -0.97
C LEU A 274 -29.15 25.74 -1.89
N PRO A 275 -29.16 25.98 -3.22
CA PRO A 275 -28.08 25.50 -4.08
C PRO A 275 -26.69 26.02 -3.69
N ALA A 276 -26.58 27.34 -3.44
CA ALA A 276 -25.33 27.96 -3.06
C ALA A 276 -24.88 27.56 -1.64
N ALA A 277 -25.82 27.42 -0.70
CA ALA A 277 -25.52 26.93 0.64
C ALA A 277 -25.00 25.49 0.62
N ARG A 278 -25.58 24.63 -0.24
CA ARG A 278 -25.15 23.23 -0.40
C ARG A 278 -23.72 23.15 -0.95
N GLU A 279 -23.43 23.92 -2.00
CA GLU A 279 -22.08 24.00 -2.58
C GLU A 279 -21.07 24.55 -1.57
N TYR A 280 -21.42 25.61 -0.84
CA TYR A 280 -20.59 26.14 0.26
C TYR A 280 -20.22 25.06 1.28
N LEU A 281 -21.22 24.35 1.80
CA LEU A 281 -21.01 23.33 2.82
C LEU A 281 -20.20 22.14 2.30
N GLN A 282 -20.37 21.74 1.05
CA GLN A 282 -19.57 20.67 0.43
C GLN A 282 -18.06 21.01 0.37
N HIS A 283 -17.73 22.28 0.20
CA HIS A 283 -16.35 22.80 0.17
C HIS A 283 -15.81 23.19 1.55
N ALA A 284 -16.66 23.23 2.59
CA ALA A 284 -16.24 23.48 3.98
C ALA A 284 -15.58 22.23 4.60
N ASN A 285 -14.37 21.88 4.13
CA ASN A 285 -13.71 20.61 4.44
C ASN A 285 -13.57 20.30 5.94
N SER A 286 -13.28 21.31 6.77
CA SER A 286 -13.15 21.13 8.23
C SER A 286 -14.46 20.74 8.89
N PHE A 287 -15.58 21.29 8.41
CA PHE A 287 -16.92 20.92 8.85
C PHE A 287 -17.31 19.53 8.34
N VAL A 288 -17.14 19.29 7.03
CA VAL A 288 -17.49 18.01 6.41
C VAL A 288 -16.76 16.83 7.04
N ALA A 289 -15.49 16.99 7.41
CA ALA A 289 -14.71 15.94 8.07
C ALA A 289 -15.30 15.49 9.42
N GLN A 290 -16.17 16.29 10.04
CA GLN A 290 -16.84 16.00 11.31
C GLN A 290 -18.24 15.40 11.12
N CYS A 291 -18.77 15.35 9.89
CA CYS A 291 -20.12 14.88 9.60
C CYS A 291 -20.23 13.36 9.40
N GLY A 292 -19.15 12.61 9.60
CA GLY A 292 -19.10 11.16 9.36
C GLY A 292 -18.72 10.79 7.93
N SER A 293 -18.69 9.48 7.64
CA SER A 293 -18.22 8.96 6.33
C SER A 293 -19.27 9.05 5.24
N TYR A 294 -20.55 9.14 5.59
CA TYR A 294 -21.65 9.32 4.66
C TYR A 294 -22.73 10.18 5.30
N ILE A 295 -23.29 11.12 4.55
CA ILE A 295 -24.53 11.82 4.90
C ILE A 295 -25.23 12.20 3.61
N ASP A 296 -26.56 12.09 3.57
CA ASP A 296 -27.35 12.62 2.46
C ASP A 296 -28.54 13.38 3.01
N THR A 297 -28.45 14.71 2.95
CA THR A 297 -29.45 15.64 3.46
C THR A 297 -29.68 16.75 2.45
N LYS A 298 -30.73 17.55 2.66
CA LYS A 298 -31.03 18.71 1.82
C LYS A 298 -29.85 19.69 1.70
N LEU A 299 -29.08 19.89 2.77
CA LEU A 299 -28.02 20.89 2.85
C LEU A 299 -26.61 20.34 2.61
N LEU A 300 -26.38 19.06 2.85
CA LEU A 300 -25.06 18.45 2.70
C LEU A 300 -25.20 17.00 2.23
N THR A 301 -24.45 16.67 1.19
CA THR A 301 -24.19 15.30 0.77
C THR A 301 -22.70 15.04 0.95
N VAL A 302 -22.36 14.05 1.76
CA VAL A 302 -21.01 13.50 1.92
C VAL A 302 -21.04 12.13 1.31
N ASP A 303 -20.49 12.02 0.10
CA ASP A 303 -20.27 10.75 -0.57
C ASP A 303 -18.79 10.37 -0.45
N PRO A 304 -18.45 9.24 0.16
CA PRO A 304 -17.06 8.87 0.42
C PRO A 304 -16.30 8.47 -0.86
N VAL A 305 -16.98 8.08 -1.93
CA VAL A 305 -16.38 7.80 -3.24
C VAL A 305 -16.05 9.11 -3.94
N VAL A 306 -16.99 10.05 -4.01
CA VAL A 306 -16.78 11.38 -4.62
C VAL A 306 -15.67 12.13 -3.88
N ARG A 307 -15.63 12.03 -2.54
CA ARG A 307 -14.60 12.63 -1.71
C ARG A 307 -13.28 11.85 -1.66
N LYS A 308 -13.20 10.69 -2.32
CA LYS A 308 -12.02 9.82 -2.35
C LYS A 308 -11.55 9.36 -0.96
N THR A 309 -12.45 9.31 0.02
CA THR A 309 -12.17 8.78 1.37
C THR A 309 -12.43 7.28 1.46
N TYR A 310 -13.17 6.72 0.49
CA TYR A 310 -13.38 5.29 0.32
C TYR A 310 -13.32 4.89 -1.15
N GLN A 311 -12.70 3.75 -1.41
CA GLN A 311 -12.75 3.06 -2.70
C GLN A 311 -12.96 1.56 -2.44
N HIS A 312 -13.82 0.92 -3.23
CA HIS A 312 -14.02 -0.51 -3.16
C HIS A 312 -12.79 -1.23 -3.74
N MET A 313 -12.27 -2.22 -3.01
CA MET A 313 -11.05 -2.94 -3.40
C MET A 313 -11.40 -4.38 -3.73
N GLU A 314 -10.98 -4.80 -4.91
CA GLU A 314 -11.10 -6.18 -5.33
C GLU A 314 -9.85 -6.96 -4.93
N TYR A 315 -10.05 -8.07 -4.24
CA TYR A 315 -9.01 -9.04 -3.86
C TYR A 315 -9.22 -10.31 -4.67
N SER A 316 -8.49 -10.46 -5.78
CA SER A 316 -8.50 -11.68 -6.58
C SER A 316 -7.10 -11.97 -7.15
N PRO A 317 -6.56 -13.18 -6.99
CA PRO A 317 -7.08 -14.27 -6.16
C PRO A 317 -6.86 -13.98 -4.66
N LEU A 318 -7.84 -14.33 -3.81
CA LEU A 318 -7.67 -14.39 -2.36
C LEU A 318 -7.83 -15.83 -1.88
N VAL A 319 -6.78 -16.40 -1.29
CA VAL A 319 -6.81 -17.74 -0.72
C VAL A 319 -6.89 -17.64 0.80
N ASN A 320 -8.00 -18.12 1.37
CA ASN A 320 -8.17 -18.17 2.82
C ASN A 320 -7.49 -19.42 3.40
N ALA A 321 -6.67 -19.22 4.44
CA ALA A 321 -6.02 -20.34 5.13
C ALA A 321 -7.01 -21.27 5.85
N ARG A 322 -8.21 -20.76 6.21
CA ARG A 322 -9.27 -21.52 6.90
C ARG A 322 -10.64 -20.94 6.55
N SER A 323 -11.61 -21.81 6.28
CA SER A 323 -13.03 -21.46 6.08
C SER A 323 -13.86 -21.53 7.36
N HIS A 324 -13.55 -22.46 8.27
CA HIS A 324 -14.33 -22.69 9.49
C HIS A 324 -13.91 -21.82 10.68
N ARG A 325 -14.89 -21.45 11.51
CA ARG A 325 -14.69 -20.63 12.71
C ARG A 325 -13.84 -21.38 13.76
N LEU A 326 -12.72 -20.79 14.17
CA LEU A 326 -11.92 -21.25 15.31
C LEU A 326 -12.25 -20.40 16.55
N GLY A 327 -12.85 -21.02 17.57
CA GLY A 327 -13.25 -20.34 18.81
C GLY A 327 -14.57 -19.58 18.72
N LYS A 328 -14.82 -18.69 19.68
CA LYS A 328 -16.13 -18.02 19.82
C LYS A 328 -16.40 -16.94 18.76
N ARG A 329 -15.35 -16.33 18.18
CA ARG A 329 -15.47 -15.20 17.23
C ARG A 329 -14.87 -15.56 15.86
N ARG A 330 -15.51 -15.10 14.78
CA ARG A 330 -14.91 -15.13 13.44
C ARG A 330 -13.77 -14.11 13.37
N ARG A 331 -12.72 -14.42 12.62
CA ARG A 331 -11.56 -13.54 12.43
C ARG A 331 -11.16 -13.52 10.96
N ILE A 332 -11.02 -12.33 10.39
CA ILE A 332 -10.39 -12.12 9.09
C ILE A 332 -8.88 -12.11 9.32
N VAL A 333 -8.17 -13.13 8.83
CA VAL A 333 -6.73 -13.31 9.09
C VAL A 333 -5.88 -12.37 8.21
N ASN A 334 -6.34 -12.09 6.98
CA ASN A 334 -5.67 -11.15 6.09
C ASN A 334 -5.86 -9.71 6.60
N ALA A 335 -4.77 -9.10 7.08
CA ALA A 335 -4.80 -7.76 7.68
C ALA A 335 -5.28 -6.65 6.72
N ARG A 336 -4.96 -6.77 5.42
CA ARG A 336 -5.40 -5.78 4.40
C ARG A 336 -6.90 -5.87 4.17
N LEU A 337 -7.43 -7.09 4.01
CA LEU A 337 -8.88 -7.31 3.89
C LEU A 337 -9.60 -6.88 5.17
N PHE A 338 -9.05 -7.21 6.35
CA PHE A 338 -9.61 -6.80 7.63
C PHE A 338 -9.76 -5.27 7.71
N GLY A 339 -8.70 -4.53 7.41
CA GLY A 339 -8.73 -3.06 7.41
C GLY A 339 -9.73 -2.50 6.39
N GLN A 340 -9.77 -3.06 5.18
CA GLN A 340 -10.70 -2.62 4.14
C GLN A 340 -12.16 -2.92 4.49
N TYR A 341 -12.44 -4.10 5.04
CA TYR A 341 -13.77 -4.48 5.51
C TYR A 341 -14.25 -3.53 6.60
N HIS A 342 -13.40 -3.20 7.59
CA HIS A 342 -13.73 -2.24 8.63
C HIS A 342 -13.97 -0.82 8.09
N ARG A 343 -13.23 -0.39 7.07
CA ARG A 343 -13.53 0.88 6.38
C ARG A 343 -14.92 0.86 5.73
N LEU A 344 -15.29 -0.23 5.05
CA LEU A 344 -16.67 -0.38 4.55
C LEU A 344 -17.67 -0.33 5.71
N MET A 345 -17.45 -1.07 6.80
CA MET A 345 -18.37 -1.08 7.94
C MET A 345 -18.56 0.33 8.54
N ASN A 346 -17.51 1.15 8.62
CA ASN A 346 -17.62 2.53 9.07
C ASN A 346 -18.47 3.39 8.12
N VAL A 347 -18.36 3.20 6.81
CA VAL A 347 -19.22 3.88 5.82
C VAL A 347 -20.67 3.43 5.98
N LEU A 348 -20.90 2.11 6.06
CA LEU A 348 -22.25 1.55 6.16
C LEU A 348 -22.93 1.88 7.49
N ALA A 349 -22.18 2.07 8.57
CA ALA A 349 -22.72 2.53 9.85
C ALA A 349 -23.34 3.94 9.77
N CYS A 350 -22.91 4.76 8.81
CA CYS A 350 -23.50 6.08 8.54
C CYS A 350 -24.68 6.03 7.55
N ARG A 351 -24.97 4.88 6.93
CA ARG A 351 -26.08 4.72 5.99
C ARG A 351 -27.37 4.45 6.75
N GLY A 352 -28.37 5.32 6.61
CA GLY A 352 -29.71 5.07 7.18
C GLY A 352 -30.41 3.86 6.54
N LYS A 353 -30.14 3.59 5.27
CA LYS A 353 -30.56 2.40 4.54
C LYS A 353 -29.48 2.02 3.53
N LEU A 354 -29.18 0.73 3.43
CA LEU A 354 -28.27 0.20 2.42
C LEU A 354 -28.93 0.23 1.05
N ASP A 355 -28.23 0.80 0.07
CA ASP A 355 -28.63 0.74 -1.34
C ASP A 355 -28.12 -0.54 -2.03
N ASP A 356 -28.47 -0.74 -3.29
CA ASP A 356 -28.11 -1.92 -4.07
C ASP A 356 -26.59 -2.04 -4.29
N HIS A 357 -25.87 -0.92 -4.35
CA HIS A 357 -24.42 -0.90 -4.47
C HIS A 357 -23.74 -1.30 -3.15
N ASP A 358 -24.27 -0.83 -2.01
CA ASP A 358 -23.83 -1.24 -0.68
C ASP A 358 -24.06 -2.75 -0.48
N LEU A 359 -25.21 -3.28 -0.90
CA LEU A 359 -25.53 -4.72 -0.83
C LEU A 359 -24.59 -5.58 -1.70
N MET A 360 -24.25 -5.11 -2.90
CA MET A 360 -23.23 -5.74 -3.75
C MET A 360 -21.85 -5.75 -3.07
N ALA A 361 -21.43 -4.63 -2.47
CA ALA A 361 -20.15 -4.53 -1.77
C ALA A 361 -20.10 -5.44 -0.52
N VAL A 362 -21.20 -5.55 0.23
CA VAL A 362 -21.33 -6.49 1.35
C VAL A 362 -21.23 -7.92 0.85
N THR A 363 -21.99 -8.27 -0.18
CA THR A 363 -21.97 -9.61 -0.80
C THR A 363 -20.55 -10.01 -1.15
N TYR A 364 -19.81 -9.12 -1.83
CA TYR A 364 -18.43 -9.37 -2.23
C TYR A 364 -17.51 -9.71 -1.04
N TYR A 365 -17.47 -8.84 -0.03
CA TYR A 365 -16.57 -9.08 1.11
C TYR A 365 -17.02 -10.25 2.01
N MET A 366 -18.30 -10.64 1.97
CA MET A 366 -18.77 -11.87 2.62
C MET A 366 -18.30 -13.11 1.88
N LEU A 367 -18.34 -13.12 0.54
CA LEU A 367 -17.79 -14.20 -0.29
C LEU A 367 -16.28 -14.38 -0.04
N LEU A 368 -15.52 -13.28 0.03
CA LEU A 368 -14.09 -13.33 0.37
C LEU A 368 -13.79 -13.88 1.77
N GLN A 369 -14.78 -13.97 2.66
CA GLN A 369 -14.67 -14.52 4.00
C GLN A 369 -15.21 -15.96 4.11
N GLU A 370 -15.54 -16.62 2.99
CA GLU A 370 -16.21 -17.93 2.95
C GLU A 370 -17.58 -17.92 3.67
N ARG A 371 -18.23 -16.75 3.78
CA ARG A 371 -19.56 -16.59 4.39
C ARG A 371 -20.65 -16.68 3.33
N VAL A 372 -20.64 -17.79 2.58
CA VAL A 372 -21.45 -17.98 1.37
C VAL A 372 -22.95 -17.78 1.63
N GLU A 373 -23.51 -18.44 2.64
CA GLU A 373 -24.94 -18.34 2.95
C GLU A 373 -25.38 -16.91 3.27
N GLU A 374 -24.59 -16.19 4.08
CA GLU A 374 -24.85 -14.79 4.42
C GLU A 374 -24.72 -13.89 3.19
N ALA A 375 -23.69 -14.11 2.36
CA ALA A 375 -23.49 -13.39 1.11
C ALA A 375 -24.70 -13.56 0.18
N MET A 376 -25.20 -14.79 0.03
CA MET A 376 -26.40 -15.08 -0.75
C MET A 376 -27.64 -14.37 -0.18
N GLY A 377 -27.75 -14.29 1.15
CA GLY A 377 -28.83 -13.55 1.82
C GLY A 377 -28.83 -12.05 1.49
N PHE A 378 -27.66 -11.41 1.43
CA PHE A 378 -27.54 -10.01 0.99
C PHE A 378 -27.76 -9.87 -0.52
N PHE A 379 -27.20 -10.77 -1.32
CA PHE A 379 -27.31 -10.73 -2.78
C PHE A 379 -28.75 -10.82 -3.28
N LYS A 380 -29.58 -11.67 -2.67
CA LYS A 380 -31.01 -11.81 -2.99
C LYS A 380 -31.83 -10.52 -2.83
N ARG A 381 -31.33 -9.56 -2.06
CA ARG A 381 -32.00 -8.27 -1.80
C ARG A 381 -31.63 -7.20 -2.82
N VAL A 382 -30.61 -7.45 -3.65
CA VAL A 382 -30.17 -6.52 -4.69
C VAL A 382 -31.23 -6.48 -5.78
N ASP A 383 -31.65 -5.27 -6.14
CA ASP A 383 -32.43 -4.99 -7.34
C ASP A 383 -31.48 -4.56 -8.46
N PRO A 384 -31.15 -5.45 -9.39
CA PRO A 384 -30.14 -5.17 -10.39
C PRO A 384 -30.61 -4.21 -11.50
N ALA A 385 -31.85 -3.73 -11.49
CA ALA A 385 -32.27 -2.60 -12.33
C ALA A 385 -31.80 -1.24 -11.79
N LYS A 386 -31.45 -1.16 -10.50
CA LYS A 386 -30.95 0.07 -9.84
C LYS A 386 -29.44 0.21 -9.86
N LEU A 387 -28.73 -0.82 -10.33
CA LEU A 387 -27.29 -0.77 -10.46
C LEU A 387 -26.89 -0.01 -11.74
N PRO A 388 -25.81 0.79 -11.72
CA PRO A 388 -25.29 1.46 -12.93
C PRO A 388 -24.87 0.49 -14.04
N THR A 389 -24.57 -0.76 -13.67
CA THR A 389 -24.12 -1.81 -14.59
C THR A 389 -24.63 -3.18 -14.13
N ARG A 390 -24.98 -4.01 -15.10
CA ARG A 390 -25.42 -5.40 -14.89
C ARG A 390 -24.26 -6.39 -14.76
N LEU A 391 -23.09 -6.05 -15.28
CA LEU A 391 -21.98 -6.98 -15.48
C LEU A 391 -21.52 -7.67 -14.18
N GLN A 392 -21.24 -6.88 -13.14
CA GLN A 392 -20.77 -7.39 -11.85
C GLN A 392 -21.85 -8.20 -11.13
N HIS A 393 -23.10 -7.76 -11.22
CA HIS A 393 -24.23 -8.48 -10.66
C HIS A 393 -24.40 -9.85 -11.32
N ASP A 394 -24.39 -9.88 -12.66
CA ASP A 394 -24.58 -11.11 -13.42
C ASP A 394 -23.39 -12.09 -13.21
N TYR A 395 -22.18 -11.57 -13.00
CA TYR A 395 -21.04 -12.39 -12.57
C TYR A 395 -21.25 -12.97 -11.16
N PHE A 396 -21.77 -12.19 -10.21
CA PHE A 396 -22.11 -12.70 -8.87
C PHE A 396 -23.23 -13.74 -8.94
N SER A 397 -24.22 -13.55 -9.83
CA SER A 397 -25.26 -14.56 -10.09
C SER A 397 -24.65 -15.87 -10.56
N ALA A 398 -23.71 -15.82 -11.52
CA ALA A 398 -23.01 -17.02 -11.98
C ALA A 398 -22.18 -17.68 -10.87
N TYR A 399 -21.45 -16.87 -10.08
CA TYR A 399 -20.63 -17.37 -8.98
C TYR A 399 -21.46 -18.03 -7.88
N VAL A 400 -22.56 -17.40 -7.48
CA VAL A 400 -23.46 -17.91 -6.42
C VAL A 400 -24.16 -19.20 -6.85
N ASP A 401 -24.48 -19.35 -8.13
CA ASP A 401 -25.15 -20.54 -8.67
C ASP A 401 -24.31 -21.83 -8.47
N PHE A 402 -22.98 -21.72 -8.46
CA PHE A 402 -22.08 -22.85 -8.11
C PHE A 402 -22.22 -23.35 -6.67
N TYR A 403 -22.77 -22.55 -5.76
CA TYR A 403 -23.03 -22.95 -4.38
C TYR A 403 -24.44 -23.49 -4.18
N THR A 404 -25.22 -23.64 -5.25
CA THR A 404 -26.54 -24.26 -5.22
C THR A 404 -26.47 -25.70 -5.69
N THR A 405 -27.38 -26.55 -5.19
CA THR A 405 -27.47 -27.98 -5.56
C THR A 405 -28.20 -28.22 -6.89
N ALA A 406 -28.48 -27.17 -7.68
CA ALA A 406 -29.22 -27.26 -8.95
C ALA A 406 -28.26 -27.41 -10.16
N ASP A 407 -28.77 -27.63 -11.38
CA ASP A 407 -28.00 -27.87 -12.63
C ASP A 407 -27.17 -26.66 -13.16
N GLN A 408 -26.84 -25.68 -12.31
CA GLN A 408 -26.08 -24.46 -12.63
C GLN A 408 -26.51 -23.73 -13.93
N LYS A 409 -27.82 -23.72 -14.21
CA LYS A 409 -28.38 -23.13 -15.45
C LYS A 409 -28.17 -21.61 -15.51
N VAL A 410 -28.17 -20.93 -14.36
CA VAL A 410 -27.98 -19.48 -14.30
C VAL A 410 -26.53 -19.15 -14.64
N ALA A 411 -25.56 -19.88 -14.07
CA ALA A 411 -24.16 -19.71 -14.40
C ALA A 411 -23.89 -19.92 -15.89
N ARG A 412 -24.48 -20.96 -16.50
CA ARG A 412 -24.33 -21.22 -17.94
C ARG A 412 -24.88 -20.06 -18.77
N ALA A 413 -26.11 -19.62 -18.49
CA ALA A 413 -26.75 -18.53 -19.20
C ALA A 413 -25.96 -17.22 -19.10
N MET A 414 -25.43 -16.89 -17.91
CA MET A 414 -24.61 -15.69 -17.72
C MET A 414 -23.27 -15.80 -18.46
N ALA A 415 -22.60 -16.95 -18.41
CA ALA A 415 -21.34 -17.16 -19.11
C ALA A 415 -21.49 -17.06 -20.63
N ASP A 416 -22.57 -17.63 -21.20
CA ASP A 416 -22.87 -17.54 -22.62
C ASP A 416 -23.19 -16.09 -23.04
N LYS A 417 -23.96 -15.36 -22.22
CA LYS A 417 -24.30 -13.95 -22.46
C LYS A 417 -23.05 -13.05 -22.59
N TYR A 418 -22.00 -13.33 -21.83
CA TYR A 418 -20.78 -12.53 -21.78
C TYR A 418 -19.58 -13.16 -22.50
N LYS A 419 -19.80 -14.21 -23.29
CA LYS A 419 -18.77 -14.97 -24.01
C LYS A 419 -17.87 -14.10 -24.89
N ASP A 420 -18.47 -13.13 -25.58
CA ASP A 420 -17.78 -12.24 -26.52
C ASP A 420 -17.64 -10.80 -25.97
N TYR A 421 -17.65 -10.63 -24.65
CA TYR A 421 -17.56 -9.30 -24.02
C TYR A 421 -16.23 -8.60 -24.38
N PRO A 422 -16.25 -7.29 -24.72
CA PRO A 422 -15.07 -6.60 -25.28
C PRO A 422 -13.93 -6.42 -24.27
N VAL A 423 -14.20 -6.45 -22.96
CA VAL A 423 -13.17 -6.29 -21.93
C VAL A 423 -12.57 -7.64 -21.58
N ASP A 424 -11.30 -7.83 -21.95
CA ASP A 424 -10.55 -9.09 -21.79
C ASP A 424 -10.68 -9.73 -20.40
N ARG A 425 -10.54 -8.93 -19.35
CA ARG A 425 -10.67 -9.37 -17.96
C ARG A 425 -12.00 -10.08 -17.70
N TRP A 426 -13.10 -9.46 -18.13
CA TRP A 426 -14.45 -9.99 -17.92
C TRP A 426 -14.75 -11.14 -18.86
N ARG A 427 -14.31 -11.07 -20.12
CA ARG A 427 -14.42 -12.18 -21.07
C ARG A 427 -13.74 -13.44 -20.53
N LYS A 428 -12.52 -13.31 -20.00
CA LYS A 428 -11.79 -14.39 -19.33
C LYS A 428 -12.53 -14.89 -18.08
N ALA A 429 -13.06 -13.99 -17.24
CA ALA A 429 -13.80 -14.38 -16.04
C ALA A 429 -15.05 -15.22 -16.35
N PHE A 430 -15.85 -14.85 -17.35
CA PHE A 430 -17.00 -15.65 -17.78
C PHE A 430 -16.59 -16.91 -18.55
N ALA A 431 -15.52 -16.87 -19.34
CA ALA A 431 -14.97 -18.07 -19.97
C ALA A 431 -14.46 -19.10 -18.93
N ASN A 432 -13.93 -18.65 -17.79
CA ASN A 432 -13.59 -19.52 -16.66
C ASN A 432 -14.84 -20.21 -16.08
N VAL A 433 -15.95 -19.48 -15.95
CA VAL A 433 -17.24 -20.08 -15.55
C VAL A 433 -17.67 -21.15 -16.54
N SER A 434 -17.64 -20.87 -17.85
CA SER A 434 -17.95 -21.88 -18.88
C SER A 434 -17.05 -23.10 -18.80
N ALA A 435 -15.75 -22.92 -18.56
CA ALA A 435 -14.78 -24.01 -18.45
C ALA A 435 -15.07 -24.90 -17.23
N GLN A 436 -15.39 -24.33 -16.07
CA GLN A 436 -15.77 -25.09 -14.88
C GLN A 436 -17.09 -25.86 -15.08
N LEU A 437 -18.08 -25.25 -15.73
CA LEU A 437 -19.35 -25.93 -16.04
C LEU A 437 -19.17 -27.08 -17.03
N ASP A 438 -18.25 -26.94 -17.99
CA ASP A 438 -17.89 -28.00 -18.93
C ASP A 438 -17.16 -29.16 -18.24
N GLU A 439 -16.28 -28.86 -17.28
CA GLU A 439 -15.60 -29.85 -16.45
C GLU A 439 -16.59 -30.61 -15.55
N LEU A 440 -17.54 -29.91 -14.92
CA LEU A 440 -18.63 -30.52 -14.16
C LEU A 440 -19.49 -31.47 -15.02
N ALA A 441 -19.64 -31.17 -16.31
CA ALA A 441 -20.32 -32.04 -17.28
C ALA A 441 -19.43 -33.20 -17.79
N GLY A 442 -18.22 -33.37 -17.24
CA GLY A 442 -17.30 -34.46 -17.57
C GLY A 442 -16.35 -34.19 -18.75
N LYS A 443 -16.29 -32.95 -19.27
CA LYS A 443 -15.30 -32.59 -20.30
C LYS A 443 -13.92 -32.35 -19.65
N ALA A 444 -12.88 -32.38 -20.47
CA ALA A 444 -11.52 -32.14 -19.99
C ALA A 444 -11.33 -30.68 -19.51
N ALA A 445 -10.52 -30.50 -18.46
CA ALA A 445 -10.15 -29.19 -17.95
C ALA A 445 -9.51 -28.33 -19.05
N LYS A 446 -10.00 -27.10 -19.20
CA LYS A 446 -9.55 -26.15 -20.22
C LYS A 446 -8.84 -24.97 -19.56
N ILE A 447 -7.64 -24.65 -20.06
CA ILE A 447 -6.94 -23.41 -19.70
C ILE A 447 -7.56 -22.27 -20.52
N VAL A 448 -8.14 -21.31 -19.82
CA VAL A 448 -8.70 -20.08 -20.40
C VAL A 448 -7.67 -18.96 -20.35
N ASP A 449 -6.97 -18.82 -19.23
CA ASP A 449 -5.87 -17.86 -19.08
C ASP A 449 -4.53 -18.60 -18.92
N LYS A 450 -3.64 -18.41 -19.90
CA LYS A 450 -2.32 -19.04 -19.88
C LYS A 450 -1.42 -18.49 -18.78
N GLU A 451 -1.70 -17.31 -18.24
CA GLU A 451 -0.93 -16.71 -17.15
C GLU A 451 -1.46 -17.13 -15.76
N ASP A 452 -2.63 -17.77 -15.70
CA ASP A 452 -3.22 -18.24 -14.46
C ASP A 452 -2.54 -19.54 -13.98
N ARG A 453 -1.64 -19.37 -12.99
CA ARG A 453 -0.93 -20.47 -12.35
C ARG A 453 -1.86 -21.54 -11.78
N ALA A 454 -3.03 -21.18 -11.26
CA ALA A 454 -3.96 -22.16 -10.68
C ALA A 454 -4.54 -23.07 -11.76
N GLN A 455 -4.89 -22.51 -12.93
CA GLN A 455 -5.37 -23.30 -14.08
C GLN A 455 -4.27 -24.21 -14.63
N GLN A 456 -3.03 -23.72 -14.72
CA GLN A 456 -1.89 -24.54 -15.13
C GLN A 456 -1.66 -25.69 -14.14
N GLN A 457 -1.67 -25.41 -12.83
CA GLN A 457 -1.50 -26.44 -11.80
C GLN A 457 -2.64 -27.45 -11.79
N ALA A 458 -3.89 -27.03 -11.99
CA ALA A 458 -5.04 -27.93 -12.08
C ALA A 458 -4.90 -28.89 -13.27
N LYS A 459 -4.47 -28.38 -14.44
CA LYS A 459 -4.20 -29.23 -15.62
C LYS A 459 -3.10 -30.25 -15.35
N LEU A 460 -1.99 -29.83 -14.73
CA LEU A 460 -0.88 -30.73 -14.37
C LEU A 460 -1.33 -31.80 -13.36
N ALA A 461 -2.09 -31.40 -12.33
CA ALA A 461 -2.63 -32.32 -11.33
C ALA A 461 -3.60 -33.34 -11.95
N ALA A 462 -4.42 -32.92 -12.91
CA ALA A 462 -5.31 -33.83 -13.64
C ALA A 462 -4.57 -34.84 -14.53
N SER A 463 -3.34 -34.54 -14.96
CA SER A 463 -2.47 -35.47 -15.69
C SER A 463 -1.56 -36.33 -14.81
N GLU A 464 -1.43 -35.99 -13.52
CA GLU A 464 -0.52 -36.69 -12.61
C GLU A 464 -1.01 -38.13 -12.37
N PRO A 465 -0.17 -39.16 -12.55
CA PRO A 465 -0.47 -40.52 -12.15
C PRO A 465 -0.67 -40.60 -10.63
N SER A 466 -1.83 -41.12 -10.21
CA SER A 466 -2.07 -41.36 -8.79
C SER A 466 -3.03 -42.52 -8.58
N PHE A 467 -2.94 -43.14 -7.40
CA PHE A 467 -3.88 -44.18 -6.99
C PHE A 467 -4.05 -44.21 -5.48
N GLU A 468 -5.19 -44.67 -5.00
CA GLU A 468 -5.47 -45.09 -3.62
C GLU A 468 -5.52 -46.62 -3.55
N LEU A 469 -5.07 -47.18 -2.42
CA LEU A 469 -5.02 -48.61 -2.17
C LEU A 469 -5.91 -48.93 -0.97
N LYS A 470 -6.84 -49.88 -1.14
CA LYS A 470 -7.65 -50.44 -0.06
C LYS A 470 -7.56 -51.97 -0.08
N VAL A 471 -7.24 -52.59 1.06
CA VAL A 471 -7.22 -54.05 1.21
C VAL A 471 -8.13 -54.46 2.36
N GLU A 472 -9.24 -55.12 2.04
CA GLU A 472 -10.24 -55.57 3.00
C GLU A 472 -10.97 -56.81 2.48
N SER A 473 -11.49 -57.65 3.38
CA SER A 473 -12.31 -58.80 3.00
C SER A 473 -11.70 -59.69 1.90
N LYS A 474 -10.39 -59.94 1.97
CA LYS A 474 -9.60 -60.72 0.99
C LYS A 474 -9.58 -60.11 -0.42
N LYS A 475 -9.90 -58.82 -0.56
CA LYS A 475 -9.90 -58.09 -1.83
C LYS A 475 -8.96 -56.89 -1.76
N VAL A 476 -8.31 -56.62 -2.87
CA VAL A 476 -7.50 -55.42 -3.09
C VAL A 476 -8.24 -54.53 -4.07
N THR A 477 -8.61 -53.34 -3.64
CA THR A 477 -9.21 -52.29 -4.46
C THR A 477 -8.17 -51.20 -4.71
N VAL A 478 -8.05 -50.82 -5.97
CA VAL A 478 -7.17 -49.74 -6.43
C VAL A 478 -8.04 -48.72 -7.14
N ASP A 479 -8.16 -47.53 -6.57
CA ASP A 479 -8.78 -46.37 -7.22
C ASP A 479 -7.66 -45.57 -7.88
N TYR A 480 -7.70 -45.33 -9.19
CA TYR A 480 -6.55 -44.79 -9.92
C TYR A 480 -6.95 -43.80 -11.02
N GLN A 481 -5.97 -42.98 -11.41
CA GLN A 481 -6.01 -42.12 -12.59
C GLN A 481 -4.65 -42.14 -13.30
N ASN A 482 -4.67 -42.00 -14.63
CA ASN A 482 -3.48 -41.90 -15.48
C ASN A 482 -2.44 -43.01 -15.28
N LEU A 483 -2.90 -44.24 -15.02
CA LEU A 483 -2.08 -45.44 -14.85
C LEU A 483 -2.61 -46.58 -15.70
N THR A 484 -1.71 -47.32 -16.35
CA THR A 484 -2.05 -48.47 -17.22
C THR A 484 -1.73 -49.82 -16.57
N GLU A 485 -0.79 -49.84 -15.64
CA GLU A 485 -0.37 -51.03 -14.90
C GLU A 485 0.26 -50.65 -13.55
N GLY A 486 0.28 -51.62 -12.63
CA GLY A 486 0.97 -51.50 -11.35
C GLY A 486 1.57 -52.84 -10.92
N THR A 487 2.71 -52.79 -10.26
CA THR A 487 3.36 -53.97 -9.67
C THR A 487 2.88 -54.13 -8.23
N VAL A 488 2.26 -55.27 -7.93
CA VAL A 488 1.78 -55.64 -6.60
C VAL A 488 2.77 -56.57 -5.94
N ASN A 489 3.32 -56.17 -4.79
CA ASN A 489 4.22 -56.95 -3.97
C ASN A 489 3.51 -57.40 -2.69
N TYR A 490 3.70 -58.66 -2.31
CA TYR A 490 3.14 -59.26 -1.11
C TYR A 490 4.26 -59.66 -0.17
N TYR A 491 4.22 -59.14 1.06
CA TYR A 491 5.20 -59.47 2.10
C TYR A 491 4.46 -60.14 3.27
N LEU A 492 4.82 -61.39 3.57
CA LEU A 492 4.37 -62.07 4.77
C LEU A 492 4.92 -61.32 5.98
N MET A 493 4.04 -61.01 6.93
CA MET A 493 4.41 -60.28 8.12
C MET A 493 4.60 -61.24 9.29
N ASP A 494 5.79 -61.19 9.91
CA ASP A 494 5.97 -61.73 11.25
C ASP A 494 5.36 -60.73 12.25
N ILE A 495 4.10 -60.96 12.59
CA ILE A 495 3.34 -60.05 13.46
C ILE A 495 3.91 -60.04 14.88
N GLU A 496 4.43 -61.16 15.38
CA GLU A 496 4.94 -61.21 16.73
C GLU A 496 6.19 -60.34 16.87
N LEU A 497 7.10 -60.40 15.89
CA LEU A 497 8.28 -59.56 15.84
C LEU A 497 7.91 -58.07 15.71
N LEU A 498 6.98 -57.74 14.79
CA LEU A 498 6.53 -56.36 14.57
C LEU A 498 5.88 -55.77 15.82
N PHE A 499 5.01 -56.55 16.47
CA PHE A 499 4.34 -56.17 17.71
C PHE A 499 5.34 -55.99 18.85
N SER A 500 6.33 -56.87 18.97
CA SER A 500 7.35 -56.76 20.03
C SER A 500 8.21 -55.51 19.88
N ARG A 501 8.47 -55.06 18.64
CA ARG A 501 9.22 -53.82 18.38
C ARG A 501 8.38 -52.57 18.60
N ASN A 502 7.08 -52.62 18.30
CA ASN A 502 6.20 -51.45 18.32
C ASN A 502 4.75 -51.81 18.73
N PRO A 503 4.51 -52.16 20.00
CA PRO A 503 3.26 -52.78 20.45
C PRO A 503 2.02 -51.87 20.41
N PHE A 504 2.19 -50.56 20.24
CA PHE A 504 1.08 -49.59 20.18
C PHE A 504 0.92 -48.89 18.81
N VAL A 505 1.48 -49.46 17.74
CA VAL A 505 1.36 -48.93 16.38
C VAL A 505 0.20 -49.60 15.65
N LYS A 506 -0.77 -48.80 15.19
CA LYS A 506 -1.99 -49.29 14.50
C LYS A 506 -1.79 -49.61 13.02
N GLN A 507 -0.74 -49.08 12.38
CA GLN A 507 -0.40 -49.30 10.97
C GLN A 507 1.11 -49.34 10.79
N TYR A 508 1.67 -50.50 10.46
CA TYR A 508 3.10 -50.68 10.14
C TYR A 508 3.39 -50.24 8.71
N ALA A 509 3.22 -48.96 8.39
CA ALA A 509 3.55 -48.42 7.08
C ALA A 509 5.05 -48.05 7.00
N GLY A 510 5.78 -48.59 6.02
CA GLY A 510 7.10 -48.11 5.62
C GLY A 510 8.35 -48.90 6.08
N GLN A 511 8.23 -49.87 7.00
CA GLN A 511 9.41 -50.60 7.53
C GLN A 511 9.88 -51.80 6.67
N PHE A 512 9.16 -52.15 5.60
CA PHE A 512 9.45 -53.34 4.77
C PHE A 512 10.37 -53.07 3.56
N ALA A 513 11.00 -51.89 3.48
CA ALA A 513 11.82 -51.49 2.33
C ALA A 513 13.10 -52.34 2.12
N TYR A 514 13.46 -53.21 3.06
CA TYR A 514 14.70 -54.00 3.04
C TYR A 514 14.50 -55.51 2.89
N ILE A 515 13.26 -55.98 2.74
CA ILE A 515 12.96 -57.41 2.59
C ILE A 515 12.47 -57.72 1.17
N ARG A 516 12.79 -58.92 0.67
CA ARG A 516 12.30 -59.40 -0.64
C ARG A 516 10.83 -59.81 -0.53
N PRO A 517 9.95 -59.43 -1.49
CA PRO A 517 8.56 -59.86 -1.47
C PRO A 517 8.45 -61.38 -1.61
N ASN A 518 7.51 -61.97 -0.87
CA ASN A 518 7.16 -63.40 -0.97
C ASN A 518 6.45 -63.71 -2.29
N ALA A 519 5.81 -62.71 -2.88
CA ALA A 519 5.22 -62.77 -4.19
C ALA A 519 5.14 -61.40 -4.85
N THR A 520 5.25 -61.39 -6.18
CA THR A 520 5.03 -60.21 -6.99
C THR A 520 4.10 -60.57 -8.15
N ALA A 521 3.17 -59.67 -8.48
CA ALA A 521 2.26 -59.79 -9.61
C ALA A 521 2.11 -58.44 -10.31
N VAL A 522 1.83 -58.45 -11.60
CA VAL A 522 1.48 -57.23 -12.35
C VAL A 522 -0.03 -57.17 -12.49
N VAL A 523 -0.63 -56.03 -12.14
CA VAL A 523 -2.06 -55.77 -12.33
C VAL A 523 -2.24 -54.77 -13.47
N LYS A 524 -3.13 -55.11 -14.41
CA LYS A 524 -3.52 -54.17 -15.48
C LYS A 524 -4.55 -53.19 -14.92
N LEU A 525 -4.39 -51.92 -15.27
CA LEU A 525 -5.26 -50.81 -14.87
C LEU A 525 -5.92 -50.25 -16.14
N PRO A 526 -7.11 -50.75 -16.53
CA PRO A 526 -7.77 -50.31 -17.77
C PRO A 526 -8.07 -48.81 -17.78
N ALA A 527 -7.66 -48.12 -18.84
CA ALA A 527 -7.85 -46.66 -18.96
C ALA A 527 -9.32 -46.19 -18.92
N ASN A 528 -10.29 -47.09 -19.15
CA ASN A 528 -11.72 -46.78 -19.09
C ASN A 528 -12.36 -47.00 -17.71
N LYS A 529 -11.58 -47.36 -16.69
CA LYS A 529 -12.05 -47.55 -15.31
C LYS A 529 -11.29 -46.60 -14.38
N ARG A 530 -11.98 -46.17 -13.30
CA ARG A 530 -11.37 -45.41 -12.19
C ARG A 530 -11.04 -46.27 -10.98
N SER A 531 -11.53 -47.52 -10.98
CA SER A 531 -11.34 -48.47 -9.88
C SER A 531 -11.26 -49.88 -10.44
N ILE A 532 -10.37 -50.70 -9.86
CA ILE A 532 -10.36 -52.15 -10.05
C ILE A 532 -10.34 -52.85 -8.71
N THR A 533 -10.89 -54.05 -8.68
CA THR A 533 -10.83 -54.93 -7.51
C THR A 533 -10.37 -56.31 -7.96
N PHE A 534 -9.44 -56.91 -7.23
CA PHE A 534 -8.98 -58.27 -7.45
C PHE A 534 -8.81 -59.01 -6.12
N ASP A 535 -8.90 -60.33 -6.16
CA ASP A 535 -8.79 -61.16 -4.96
C ASP A 535 -7.32 -61.27 -4.50
N LEU A 536 -7.14 -61.30 -3.19
CA LEU A 536 -5.87 -61.64 -2.57
C LEU A 536 -5.50 -63.08 -2.96
N PRO A 537 -4.25 -63.38 -3.37
CA PRO A 537 -3.85 -64.74 -3.74
C PRO A 537 -4.18 -65.74 -2.63
N LYS A 538 -4.77 -66.90 -2.99
CA LYS A 538 -5.27 -67.90 -2.04
C LYS A 538 -4.23 -68.30 -0.96
N ARG A 539 -2.94 -68.35 -1.33
CA ARG A 539 -1.82 -68.63 -0.41
C ARG A 539 -1.64 -67.62 0.74
N PHE A 540 -2.26 -66.45 0.65
CA PHE A 540 -2.24 -65.41 1.68
C PHE A 540 -3.61 -65.23 2.37
N GLY A 541 -4.60 -66.06 2.05
CA GLY A 541 -5.99 -65.88 2.52
C GLY A 541 -6.19 -66.05 4.03
N SER A 542 -5.28 -66.75 4.70
CA SER A 542 -5.22 -66.96 6.15
C SER A 542 -3.94 -66.39 6.79
N ALA A 543 -3.09 -65.73 5.99
CA ALA A 543 -1.83 -65.19 6.46
C ALA A 543 -1.90 -63.66 6.55
N ASN A 544 -1.13 -63.11 7.48
CA ASN A 544 -0.98 -61.67 7.59
C ASN A 544 0.00 -61.18 6.53
N VAL A 545 -0.46 -60.29 5.66
CA VAL A 545 0.29 -59.86 4.48
C VAL A 545 0.25 -58.34 4.35
N MET A 546 1.41 -57.74 4.09
CA MET A 546 1.49 -56.37 3.58
C MET A 546 1.36 -56.41 2.07
N VAL A 547 0.34 -55.74 1.54
CA VAL A 547 0.17 -55.54 0.10
C VAL A 547 0.73 -54.18 -0.25
N GLU A 548 1.67 -54.14 -1.17
CA GLU A 548 2.26 -52.92 -1.71
C GLU A 548 1.97 -52.85 -3.20
N ILE A 549 1.63 -51.66 -3.69
CA ILE A 549 1.53 -51.39 -5.11
C ILE A 549 2.53 -50.29 -5.46
N VAL A 550 3.27 -50.51 -6.54
CA VAL A 550 4.17 -49.55 -7.17
C VAL A 550 3.67 -49.27 -8.59
N ALA A 551 3.30 -48.03 -8.87
CA ALA A 551 2.76 -47.61 -10.17
C ALA A 551 3.07 -46.12 -10.41
N GLY A 552 3.53 -45.76 -11.60
CA GLY A 552 3.78 -44.35 -11.99
C GLY A 552 4.73 -43.59 -11.06
N GLY A 553 5.73 -44.25 -10.48
CA GLY A 553 6.67 -43.63 -9.52
C GLY A 553 6.11 -43.45 -8.10
N VAL A 554 4.85 -43.83 -7.86
CA VAL A 554 4.19 -43.79 -6.55
C VAL A 554 4.15 -45.18 -5.94
N LYS A 555 4.41 -45.27 -4.64
CA LYS A 555 4.34 -46.51 -3.85
C LYS A 555 3.38 -46.34 -2.69
N LYS A 556 2.40 -47.24 -2.57
CA LYS A 556 1.48 -47.31 -1.43
C LYS A 556 1.41 -48.73 -0.90
N SER A 557 1.25 -48.87 0.41
CA SER A 557 1.21 -50.18 1.07
C SER A 557 0.15 -50.21 2.16
N GLN A 558 -0.59 -51.31 2.27
CA GLN A 558 -1.55 -51.55 3.34
C GLN A 558 -1.46 -52.98 3.87
N ALA A 559 -1.42 -53.09 5.20
CA ALA A 559 -1.46 -54.37 5.88
C ALA A 559 -2.87 -54.97 5.83
N TYR A 560 -2.95 -56.26 5.49
CA TYR A 560 -4.14 -57.08 5.61
C TYR A 560 -3.92 -58.13 6.70
N TYR A 561 -4.73 -58.03 7.75
CA TYR A 561 -4.73 -58.97 8.87
C TYR A 561 -5.82 -60.01 8.66
N ALA A 562 -5.49 -61.12 8.02
CA ALA A 562 -6.39 -62.25 7.92
C ALA A 562 -6.51 -62.91 9.30
N ASN A 563 -7.71 -62.91 9.88
CA ASN A 563 -8.00 -63.71 11.06
C ASN A 563 -9.45 -64.19 11.06
N SER A 564 -9.67 -65.37 11.62
CA SER A 564 -10.97 -65.95 11.93
C SER A 564 -11.22 -65.88 13.44
N LEU A 565 -10.70 -64.85 14.11
CA LEU A 565 -10.73 -64.70 15.56
C LEU A 565 -11.82 -63.71 15.97
N ALA A 566 -12.79 -64.16 16.77
CA ALA A 566 -13.67 -63.30 17.53
C ALA A 566 -13.08 -63.09 18.93
N VAL A 567 -12.51 -61.90 19.16
CA VAL A 567 -11.86 -61.52 20.43
C VAL A 567 -12.74 -60.55 21.21
N GLN A 568 -13.16 -60.97 22.39
CA GLN A 568 -13.86 -60.15 23.37
C GLN A 568 -12.91 -59.74 24.49
N VAL A 569 -12.64 -58.44 24.63
CA VAL A 569 -11.87 -57.88 25.74
C VAL A 569 -12.83 -57.45 26.85
N ILE A 570 -12.63 -57.99 28.04
CA ILE A 570 -13.43 -57.71 29.23
C ILE A 570 -12.59 -56.78 30.12
N GLU A 571 -12.55 -55.50 29.75
CA GLU A 571 -11.63 -54.50 30.32
C GLU A 571 -11.70 -54.38 31.85
N ASN A 572 -12.90 -54.33 32.42
CA ASN A 572 -13.09 -54.18 33.87
C ASN A 572 -12.53 -55.34 34.71
N TYR A 573 -12.33 -56.50 34.10
CA TYR A 573 -11.85 -57.70 34.78
C TYR A 573 -10.50 -58.18 34.27
N GLY A 574 -9.86 -57.44 33.35
CA GLY A 574 -8.54 -57.79 32.84
C GLY A 574 -8.47 -59.13 32.10
N GLN A 575 -9.60 -59.60 31.54
CA GLN A 575 -9.69 -60.88 30.84
C GLN A 575 -10.02 -60.69 29.37
N LEU A 576 -9.54 -61.62 28.55
CA LEU A 576 -9.95 -61.76 27.15
C LEU A 576 -10.57 -63.13 26.93
N ARG A 577 -11.52 -63.21 26.00
CA ARG A 577 -12.10 -64.45 25.48
C ARG A 577 -11.95 -64.49 23.96
N ILE A 578 -11.50 -65.63 23.45
CA ILE A 578 -11.26 -65.87 22.03
C ILE A 578 -12.11 -67.06 21.58
N THR A 579 -12.87 -66.85 20.51
CA THR A 579 -13.63 -67.88 19.82
C THR A 579 -13.35 -67.82 18.32
N HIS A 580 -13.59 -68.92 17.61
CA HIS A 580 -13.60 -68.91 16.16
C HIS A 580 -14.77 -68.05 15.66
N ALA A 581 -14.52 -67.15 14.72
CA ALA A 581 -15.48 -66.16 14.27
C ALA A 581 -16.75 -66.77 13.64
N ASP A 582 -16.59 -67.84 12.85
CA ASP A 582 -17.71 -68.48 12.16
C ASP A 582 -18.46 -69.52 13.04
N SER A 583 -17.76 -70.42 13.73
CA SER A 583 -18.38 -71.50 14.51
C SER A 583 -18.75 -71.11 15.95
N GLY A 584 -18.22 -69.99 16.46
CA GLY A 584 -18.40 -69.56 17.85
C GLY A 584 -17.69 -70.44 18.89
N GLN A 585 -16.96 -71.46 18.47
CA GLN A 585 -16.28 -72.37 19.41
C GLN A 585 -15.10 -71.66 20.11
N PRO A 586 -14.91 -71.85 21.43
CA PRO A 586 -13.73 -71.35 22.14
C PRO A 586 -12.43 -71.90 21.56
N LEU A 587 -11.42 -71.02 21.42
CA LEU A 587 -10.10 -71.41 20.92
C LEU A 587 -9.13 -71.52 22.08
N ALA A 588 -8.75 -72.75 22.42
CA ALA A 588 -7.71 -73.06 23.40
C ALA A 588 -6.32 -72.87 22.79
N THR A 589 -5.29 -72.74 23.65
CA THR A 589 -3.88 -72.67 23.22
C THR A 589 -3.55 -71.52 22.25
N VAL A 590 -4.36 -70.47 22.21
CA VAL A 590 -4.08 -69.27 21.43
C VAL A 590 -3.10 -68.41 22.22
N TYR A 591 -1.98 -68.05 21.59
CA TYR A 591 -0.95 -67.24 22.24
C TYR A 591 -1.42 -65.79 22.41
N ALA A 592 -1.20 -65.23 23.59
CA ALA A 592 -1.48 -63.85 23.93
C ALA A 592 -0.20 -63.20 24.47
N LYS A 593 0.26 -62.11 23.84
CA LYS A 593 1.44 -61.34 24.26
C LYS A 593 1.02 -59.92 24.62
N VAL A 594 1.37 -59.50 25.83
CA VAL A 594 0.87 -58.25 26.43
C VAL A 594 2.03 -57.30 26.70
N TYR A 595 1.87 -56.08 26.21
CA TYR A 595 2.71 -54.94 26.58
C TYR A 595 1.88 -53.92 27.35
N ALA A 596 2.51 -53.29 28.34
CA ALA A 596 1.93 -52.21 29.11
C ALA A 596 2.60 -50.89 28.73
N ARG A 597 1.79 -49.85 28.53
CA ARG A 597 2.22 -48.46 28.58
C ARG A 597 1.97 -47.96 29.99
N MET A 598 3.06 -47.68 30.69
CA MET A 598 3.06 -47.16 32.04
C MET A 598 2.58 -45.70 32.05
N ARG A 599 2.12 -45.21 33.21
CA ARG A 599 1.65 -43.82 33.38
C ARG A 599 2.74 -42.77 33.13
N ASP A 600 4.01 -43.15 33.26
CA ASP A 600 5.18 -42.31 32.92
C ASP A 600 5.53 -42.32 31.42
N GLY A 601 4.77 -43.04 30.60
CA GLY A 601 4.96 -43.13 29.15
C GLY A 601 5.88 -44.28 28.70
N ARG A 602 6.59 -44.97 29.61
CA ARG A 602 7.43 -46.11 29.25
C ARG A 602 6.58 -47.28 28.74
N VAL A 603 7.07 -47.96 27.70
CA VAL A 603 6.44 -49.18 27.16
C VAL A 603 7.34 -50.35 27.51
N LYS A 604 6.78 -51.38 28.14
CA LYS A 604 7.49 -52.61 28.46
C LYS A 604 6.63 -53.84 28.25
N PHE A 605 7.29 -54.97 28.02
CA PHE A 605 6.65 -56.27 28.08
C PHE A 605 6.03 -56.47 29.48
N TYR A 606 4.80 -56.97 29.53
CA TYR A 606 4.06 -57.13 30.77
C TYR A 606 3.87 -58.61 31.10
N LYS A 607 3.30 -59.37 30.16
CA LYS A 607 2.99 -60.79 30.33
C LYS A 607 2.73 -61.44 28.99
N ASP A 608 2.90 -62.74 28.90
CA ASP A 608 2.35 -63.56 27.84
C ASP A 608 1.80 -64.89 28.37
N GLY A 609 1.18 -65.66 27.49
CA GLY A 609 0.73 -67.01 27.78
C GLY A 609 -0.31 -67.46 26.76
N TYR A 610 -1.05 -68.50 27.11
CA TYR A 610 -2.00 -69.14 26.20
C TYR A 610 -3.41 -69.15 26.79
N THR A 611 -4.42 -69.15 25.93
CA THR A 611 -5.80 -69.35 26.38
C THR A 611 -6.03 -70.74 26.96
N ASP A 612 -6.88 -70.82 27.98
CA ASP A 612 -7.37 -72.09 28.52
C ASP A 612 -8.38 -72.78 27.58
N LEU A 613 -8.89 -73.96 27.97
CA LEU A 613 -9.90 -74.72 27.21
C LEU A 613 -11.21 -73.95 26.94
N ARG A 614 -11.45 -72.86 27.66
CA ARG A 614 -12.63 -71.98 27.51
C ARG A 614 -12.32 -70.77 26.61
N GLY A 615 -11.13 -70.74 26.01
CA GLY A 615 -10.64 -69.64 25.18
C GLY A 615 -10.34 -68.37 25.98
N ARG A 616 -10.08 -68.48 27.30
CA ARG A 616 -9.87 -67.32 28.17
C ARG A 616 -8.40 -67.12 28.52
N PHE A 617 -8.00 -65.86 28.63
CA PHE A 617 -6.69 -65.46 29.14
C PHE A 617 -6.81 -64.22 30.03
N ASP A 618 -6.09 -64.23 31.16
CA ASP A 618 -5.95 -63.08 32.06
C ASP A 618 -4.68 -62.30 31.70
N TYR A 619 -4.89 -61.12 31.11
CA TYR A 619 -3.82 -60.26 30.62
C TYR A 619 -3.31 -59.26 31.65
N THR A 620 -3.86 -59.23 32.87
CA THR A 620 -3.55 -58.20 33.88
C THR A 620 -2.90 -58.74 35.15
N SER A 621 -3.23 -59.95 35.60
CA SER A 621 -2.74 -60.47 36.87
C SER A 621 -1.26 -60.89 36.79
N LEU A 622 -0.46 -60.28 37.67
CA LEU A 622 0.93 -60.61 37.99
C LEU A 622 1.09 -60.62 39.52
N ASN A 623 2.05 -61.36 40.04
CA ASN A 623 2.40 -61.35 41.47
C ASN A 623 3.25 -60.11 41.84
N THR A 624 2.87 -58.94 41.34
CA THR A 624 3.57 -57.65 41.52
C THR A 624 2.55 -56.51 41.62
N ASN A 625 3.00 -55.33 42.03
CA ASN A 625 2.18 -54.10 42.05
C ASN A 625 2.20 -53.34 40.71
N GLU A 626 2.68 -53.95 39.62
CA GLU A 626 2.90 -53.24 38.36
C GLU A 626 1.62 -52.65 37.75
N LEU A 627 0.48 -53.32 37.95
CA LEU A 627 -0.83 -52.91 37.44
C LEU A 627 -1.20 -51.48 37.86
N ASP A 628 -0.83 -51.05 39.07
CA ASP A 628 -1.14 -49.72 39.61
C ASP A 628 -0.50 -48.58 38.79
N PHE A 629 0.56 -48.91 38.06
CA PHE A 629 1.33 -47.99 37.23
C PHE A 629 1.00 -48.10 35.74
N VAL A 630 0.11 -49.02 35.33
CA VAL A 630 -0.30 -49.17 33.93
C VAL A 630 -1.35 -48.12 33.57
N GLY A 631 -1.15 -47.44 32.43
CA GLY A 631 -2.17 -46.60 31.82
C GLY A 631 -2.99 -47.33 30.76
N ARG A 632 -2.34 -48.19 29.98
CA ARG A 632 -2.98 -48.93 28.87
C ARG A 632 -2.23 -50.20 28.52
N PHE A 633 -2.96 -51.24 28.12
CA PHE A 633 -2.41 -52.48 27.57
C PHE A 633 -2.53 -52.51 26.05
N SER A 634 -1.60 -53.20 25.42
CA SER A 634 -1.72 -53.71 24.06
C SER A 634 -1.48 -55.20 24.07
N ILE A 635 -2.38 -55.95 23.44
CA ILE A 635 -2.47 -57.40 23.51
C ILE A 635 -2.45 -57.92 22.08
N LEU A 636 -1.38 -58.61 21.71
CA LEU A 636 -1.33 -59.44 20.52
C LEU A 636 -1.99 -60.78 20.83
N ILE A 637 -2.89 -61.20 19.96
CA ILE A 637 -3.48 -62.54 19.93
C ILE A 637 -2.99 -63.22 18.65
N LEU A 638 -2.40 -64.41 18.79
CA LEU A 638 -1.81 -65.18 17.70
C LEU A 638 -2.24 -66.65 17.78
N SER A 639 -2.93 -67.12 16.74
CA SER A 639 -3.24 -68.54 16.51
C SER A 639 -2.43 -69.03 15.30
N ASP A 640 -1.89 -70.26 15.39
CA ASP A 640 -1.14 -70.89 14.29
C ASP A 640 -2.02 -71.14 13.06
N THR A 641 -3.33 -71.36 13.26
CA THR A 641 -4.28 -71.73 12.20
C THR A 641 -5.29 -70.63 11.87
N ASP A 642 -5.66 -69.79 12.85
CA ASP A 642 -6.79 -68.85 12.74
C ASP A 642 -6.36 -67.38 12.58
N GLY A 643 -5.06 -67.13 12.45
CA GLY A 643 -4.49 -65.81 12.20
C GLY A 643 -4.18 -65.02 13.48
N ALA A 644 -4.05 -63.70 13.33
CA ALA A 644 -3.63 -62.84 14.43
C ALA A 644 -4.39 -61.51 14.47
N THR A 645 -4.51 -60.93 15.66
CA THR A 645 -5.11 -59.61 15.85
C THR A 645 -4.51 -58.90 17.07
N VAL A 646 -4.61 -57.57 17.10
CA VAL A 646 -4.15 -56.75 18.23
C VAL A 646 -5.34 -56.02 18.84
N ARG A 647 -5.40 -56.01 20.17
CA ARG A 647 -6.39 -55.27 20.95
C ARG A 647 -5.71 -54.39 21.98
N GLU A 648 -6.16 -53.14 22.08
CA GLU A 648 -5.77 -52.27 23.18
C GLU A 648 -6.87 -52.29 24.25
N ALA A 649 -6.46 -52.27 25.52
CA ALA A 649 -7.37 -52.24 26.65
C ALA A 649 -6.94 -51.17 27.65
N ALA A 650 -7.89 -50.47 28.27
CA ALA A 650 -7.57 -49.67 29.46
C ALA A 650 -7.15 -50.57 30.62
N ALA A 651 -6.38 -50.04 31.57
CA ALA A 651 -6.15 -50.75 32.83
C ALA A 651 -7.51 -50.90 33.57
N PRO A 652 -7.84 -52.09 34.12
CA PRO A 652 -9.03 -52.28 34.92
C PRO A 652 -9.12 -51.25 36.05
N LYS A 653 -10.31 -50.71 36.28
CA LYS A 653 -10.56 -49.86 37.45
C LYS A 653 -10.70 -50.78 38.67
N ARG A 654 -9.89 -50.55 39.71
CA ARG A 654 -10.10 -51.15 41.02
C ARG A 654 -11.43 -50.69 41.61
#